data_AF-A0A8J4WAE3-F1
#
_entry.id   AF-A0A8J4WAE3-F1
#
_cell.length_a   1.000
_cell.length_b   1.000
_cell.length_c   1.000
_cell.angle_alpha   90.00
_cell.angle_beta   90.00
_cell.angle_gamma   90.00
#
_symmetry.space_group_name_H-M   'P 1'
#
loop_
_entity.id
_entity.type
_entity.pdbx_description
1 polymer ?
#
loop_
_entity_poly.entity_id
_entity_poly.type
_entity_poly.pdbx_seq_one_letter_code
_entity_poly.pdbx_strand_id
1 'polypeptide(L)'
;MGRQLKYHEQKLLKKVDLLEWRKENNLHEIKVIRRYRIPDREQYHKYNRLAGHIRRVVARLKKRPANDPYRMKTTTTLLDKLFHMGLIQTKKSLLKAEEVNVSAFCRRRLPVVMVRVKMAESIKEATTFVEQGHIRVGPTVVTDPAFLVTRPMEDFVTWVDSSKIKRHIQKYNDKSSYVSVDKYTLSITASTAIVEIDLLSMETADNKTFSDVNTDCDSAYIDPQVYVFKKLTDGSLSFVASNDDAGDDNPVYASRGRSDGSVSGEDSYLIQQLAKGTYVIAVGRYPLSQSAAAAGKSTDSITSFTPYTCMARKASYGNYKMTVRTQSSATKSAITKKANSHSNVKRSFGSFNRNSPRTAHFAIDQDVAVVNANAGRRGLSGTVFVHKLAGAAAKAGKDLASLVEMVNGLMGKKKLGTMGVAIKPCTLPGQEDNARQWGDNEMEVGLGIHGEPGIAKCEQQDVPSLCNLLVEKITTDTTSVGLGLNKGSKCVLMVNNLGSTTGMELYVVAKYAVQTLRAKGIEPERVLVGSFMTALDMAGFSLSLWNSNGDAEMLALFDALTTAPAWTYSTYALSQSAVSGPFIKAEVPTQAKKTFERPAELSNSGRLLEKCILAVCDVLIKSESELTNWDTKVGDGDCGTTFKNAAEAILEDLQAHYPLNDATLTLRALADSVGRSAGGTSGVLYVIFLTAGSLYLEGCKEVDTAAWVGAFRAGITAVQKYGGAKEGSRTMVDALVPSLRALDNPASNTGTELATAAAKAAQQGAEATAHISTKKAFGRAGYVGEEFGAGIPDPGAKAAAFWIQAIADTVNSS
;
A
#
# COMPACT_ATOMS: atom_id res chain seq x y z
N MET A 1 -32.63 -19.29 -9.73
CA MET A 1 -31.16 -19.18 -9.83
C MET A 1 -30.84 -17.78 -10.31
N GLY A 2 -30.24 -16.93 -9.46
CA GLY A 2 -29.88 -15.58 -9.86
C GLY A 2 -28.69 -15.60 -10.81
N ARG A 3 -28.84 -14.97 -11.98
CA ARG A 3 -27.76 -14.78 -12.96
C ARG A 3 -26.57 -14.11 -12.29
N GLN A 4 -25.38 -14.68 -12.51
CA GLN A 4 -24.14 -14.13 -12.00
C GLN A 4 -23.80 -12.84 -12.76
N LEU A 5 -23.77 -11.71 -12.05
CA LEU A 5 -23.50 -10.41 -12.65
C LEU A 5 -22.08 -10.36 -13.22
N LYS A 6 -21.94 -9.91 -14.47
CA LYS A 6 -20.66 -9.66 -15.14
C LYS A 6 -19.90 -8.52 -14.43
N TYR A 7 -18.59 -8.48 -14.59
CA TYR A 7 -17.69 -7.55 -13.88
C TYR A 7 -18.11 -6.07 -13.99
N HIS A 8 -18.66 -5.64 -15.13
CA HIS A 8 -19.15 -4.27 -15.33
C HIS A 8 -20.49 -4.00 -14.62
N GLU A 9 -21.38 -4.99 -14.55
CA GLU A 9 -22.67 -4.92 -13.82
C GLU A 9 -22.43 -4.80 -12.31
N GLN A 10 -21.45 -5.54 -11.78
CA GLN A 10 -21.01 -5.42 -10.38
C GLN A 10 -20.38 -4.05 -10.09
N LYS A 11 -19.70 -3.45 -11.08
CA LYS A 11 -19.08 -2.12 -10.96
C LYS A 11 -20.12 -0.98 -10.97
N LEU A 12 -21.23 -1.16 -11.70
CA LEU A 12 -22.38 -0.24 -11.69
C LEU A 12 -23.10 -0.24 -10.34
N LEU A 13 -23.36 -1.42 -9.78
CA LEU A 13 -24.00 -1.55 -8.46
C LEU A 13 -23.10 -1.09 -7.30
N LYS A 14 -21.77 -1.14 -7.44
CA LYS A 14 -20.82 -0.57 -6.46
C LYS A 14 -20.86 0.96 -6.37
N LYS A 15 -21.42 1.66 -7.36
CA LYS A 15 -21.32 3.13 -7.45
C LYS A 15 -22.49 3.88 -6.81
N VAL A 16 -23.62 3.24 -6.50
CA VAL A 16 -24.78 3.96 -5.96
C VAL A 16 -25.51 3.12 -4.91
N ASP A 17 -25.46 3.59 -3.67
CA ASP A 17 -26.37 3.18 -2.61
C ASP A 17 -27.69 3.94 -2.80
N LEU A 18 -28.73 3.25 -3.26
CA LEU A 18 -30.04 3.83 -3.59
C LEU A 18 -30.78 4.42 -2.38
N LEU A 19 -30.29 4.19 -1.16
CA LEU A 19 -30.90 4.69 0.07
C LEU A 19 -30.40 6.09 0.50
N GLU A 20 -29.34 6.65 -0.13
CA GLU A 20 -28.70 7.91 0.31
C GLU A 20 -28.81 9.12 -0.67
N TRP A 21 -29.83 9.17 -1.52
CA TRP A 21 -30.04 10.24 -2.55
C TRP A 21 -30.03 11.70 -2.05
N ARG A 22 -30.33 11.97 -0.77
CA ARG A 22 -30.40 13.34 -0.23
C ARG A 22 -29.05 14.06 -0.02
N LYS A 23 -27.91 13.44 -0.34
CA LYS A 23 -26.56 14.00 -0.02
C LYS A 23 -25.83 14.69 -1.18
N GLU A 24 -26.42 14.81 -2.37
CA GLU A 24 -25.76 15.35 -3.57
C GLU A 24 -25.76 16.89 -3.70
N ASN A 25 -25.31 17.61 -2.67
CA ASN A 25 -24.99 19.05 -2.81
C ASN A 25 -23.48 19.27 -2.64
N ASN A 26 -22.73 19.13 -3.74
CA ASN A 26 -21.29 18.84 -3.69
C ASN A 26 -20.34 20.01 -4.03
N LEU A 27 -20.78 21.26 -3.88
CA LEU A 27 -19.91 22.45 -4.01
C LEU A 27 -18.74 22.43 -3.00
N HIS A 28 -18.95 21.88 -1.81
CA HIS A 28 -17.90 21.76 -0.79
C HIS A 28 -16.81 20.75 -1.19
N GLU A 29 -17.20 19.62 -1.78
CA GLU A 29 -16.27 18.60 -2.26
C GLU A 29 -15.34 19.15 -3.34
N ILE A 30 -15.89 19.86 -4.34
CA ILE A 30 -15.09 20.47 -5.42
C ILE A 30 -14.10 21.49 -4.84
N LYS A 31 -14.51 22.29 -3.84
CA LYS A 31 -13.61 23.25 -3.16
C LYS A 31 -12.46 22.54 -2.44
N VAL A 32 -12.73 21.45 -1.72
CA VAL A 32 -11.70 20.69 -0.99
C VAL A 32 -10.75 19.97 -1.95
N ILE A 33 -11.27 19.34 -3.00
CA ILE A 33 -10.46 18.68 -4.04
C ILE A 33 -9.51 19.68 -4.71
N ARG A 34 -10.00 20.88 -5.08
CA ARG A 34 -9.17 21.93 -5.67
C ARG A 34 -8.12 22.46 -4.70
N ARG A 35 -8.51 22.75 -3.45
CA ARG A 35 -7.61 23.33 -2.42
C ARG A 35 -6.43 22.43 -2.09
N TYR A 36 -6.66 21.12 -1.97
CA TYR A 36 -5.62 20.16 -1.58
C TYR A 36 -5.09 19.33 -2.76
N ARG A 37 -5.46 19.68 -4.01
CA ARG A 37 -5.07 18.99 -5.24
C ARG A 37 -5.19 17.46 -5.09
N ILE A 38 -6.39 17.00 -4.76
CA ILE A 38 -6.68 15.57 -4.67
C ILE A 38 -6.80 15.03 -6.10
N PRO A 39 -5.97 14.05 -6.51
CA PRO A 39 -5.93 13.59 -7.90
C PRO A 39 -7.20 12.81 -8.29
N ASP A 40 -7.77 12.08 -7.34
CA ASP A 40 -8.96 11.25 -7.56
C ASP A 40 -10.07 11.58 -6.57
N ARG A 41 -11.29 11.71 -7.10
CA ARG A 41 -12.52 11.93 -6.34
C ARG A 41 -12.79 10.78 -5.37
N GLU A 42 -12.36 9.55 -5.66
CA GLU A 42 -12.50 8.41 -4.75
C GLU A 42 -11.75 8.63 -3.43
N GLN A 43 -10.58 9.28 -3.44
CA GLN A 43 -9.83 9.58 -2.23
C GLN A 43 -10.59 10.53 -1.30
N TYR A 44 -11.28 11.52 -1.85
CA TYR A 44 -12.16 12.40 -1.07
C TYR A 44 -13.28 11.60 -0.38
N HIS A 45 -13.94 10.70 -1.10
CA HIS A 45 -15.00 9.85 -0.52
C HIS A 45 -14.46 8.89 0.55
N LYS A 46 -13.24 8.36 0.40
CA LYS A 46 -12.57 7.55 1.44
C LYS A 46 -12.36 8.36 2.71
N TYR A 47 -11.83 9.58 2.61
CA TYR A 47 -11.68 10.47 3.77
C TYR A 47 -13.03 10.88 4.38
N ASN A 48 -14.05 11.11 3.55
CA ASN A 48 -15.38 11.47 4.05
C ASN A 48 -16.03 10.30 4.81
N ARG A 49 -15.86 9.07 4.32
CA ARG A 49 -16.32 7.85 5.01
C ARG A 49 -15.61 7.67 6.35
N LEU A 50 -14.29 7.85 6.39
CA LEU A 50 -13.50 7.79 7.64
C LEU A 50 -13.92 8.87 8.65
N ALA A 51 -14.11 10.11 8.19
CA ALA A 51 -14.64 11.19 9.03
C ALA A 51 -16.04 10.86 9.57
N GLY A 52 -16.89 10.26 8.73
CA GLY A 52 -18.21 9.76 9.15
C GLY A 52 -18.12 8.65 10.19
N HIS A 53 -17.17 7.72 10.06
CA HIS A 53 -16.94 6.65 11.06
C HIS A 53 -16.53 7.23 12.41
N ILE A 54 -15.60 8.20 12.41
CA ILE A 54 -15.18 8.89 13.64
C ILE A 54 -16.37 9.58 14.30
N ARG A 55 -17.17 10.35 13.55
CA ARG A 55 -18.38 11.02 14.06
C ARG A 55 -19.41 10.04 14.60
N ARG A 56 -19.60 8.87 13.97
CA ARG A 56 -20.48 7.81 14.48
C ARG A 56 -20.00 7.24 15.81
N VAL A 57 -18.70 6.99 15.96
CA VAL A 57 -18.11 6.53 17.23
C VAL A 57 -18.31 7.59 18.32
N VAL A 58 -18.03 8.85 18.02
CA VAL A 58 -18.24 9.97 18.95
C VAL A 58 -19.72 10.07 19.38
N ALA A 59 -20.66 9.96 18.44
CA ALA A 59 -22.09 10.00 18.72
C ALA A 59 -22.53 8.83 19.62
N ARG A 60 -21.99 7.62 19.41
CA ARG A 60 -22.26 6.45 20.27
C ARG A 60 -21.68 6.63 21.67
N LEU A 61 -20.47 7.20 21.80
CA LEU A 61 -19.85 7.49 23.10
C LEU A 61 -20.65 8.55 23.88
N LYS A 62 -21.19 9.57 23.20
CA LYS A 62 -22.03 10.61 23.83
C LYS A 62 -23.34 10.06 24.42
N LYS A 63 -23.90 8.99 23.85
CA LYS A 63 -25.14 8.35 24.34
C LYS A 63 -24.97 7.60 25.66
N ARG A 64 -23.73 7.26 26.06
CA ARG A 64 -23.47 6.57 27.32
C ARG A 64 -23.27 7.60 28.45
N PRO A 65 -23.57 7.29 29.73
CA PRO A 65 -23.30 8.20 30.85
C PRO A 65 -21.84 8.63 30.92
N ALA A 66 -21.56 9.86 31.36
CA ALA A 66 -20.20 10.39 31.43
C ALA A 66 -19.26 9.56 32.32
N ASN A 67 -19.81 8.95 33.37
CA ASN A 67 -19.08 8.20 34.40
C ASN A 67 -18.86 6.72 34.03
N ASP A 68 -19.27 6.29 32.85
CA ASP A 68 -19.09 4.91 32.40
C ASP A 68 -17.60 4.60 32.15
N PRO A 69 -17.00 3.60 32.82
CA PRO A 69 -15.59 3.21 32.63
C PRO A 69 -15.24 2.92 31.16
N TYR A 70 -16.16 2.31 30.40
CA TYR A 70 -15.96 2.00 28.99
C TYR A 70 -15.92 3.28 28.14
N ARG A 71 -16.80 4.26 28.44
CA ARG A 71 -16.81 5.56 27.75
C ARG A 71 -15.50 6.30 28.00
N MET A 72 -15.02 6.34 29.25
CA MET A 72 -13.78 7.04 29.60
C MET A 72 -12.56 6.43 28.91
N LYS A 73 -12.41 5.10 28.97
CA LYS A 73 -11.31 4.38 28.31
C LYS A 73 -11.34 4.59 26.80
N THR A 74 -12.49 4.37 26.16
CA THR A 74 -12.63 4.46 24.71
C THR A 74 -12.47 5.89 24.20
N THR A 75 -12.94 6.89 24.96
CA THR A 75 -12.74 8.31 24.64
C THR A 75 -11.26 8.66 24.65
N THR A 76 -10.52 8.20 25.67
CA THR A 76 -9.07 8.43 25.79
C THR A 76 -8.33 7.81 24.60
N THR A 77 -8.60 6.53 24.31
CA THR A 77 -7.98 5.83 23.17
C THR A 77 -8.29 6.48 21.83
N LEU A 78 -9.53 6.93 21.61
CA LEU A 78 -9.93 7.62 20.39
C LEU A 78 -9.18 8.95 20.24
N LEU A 79 -9.15 9.76 21.29
CA LEU A 79 -8.49 11.07 21.28
C LEU A 79 -6.97 10.92 21.11
N ASP A 80 -6.36 9.91 21.75
CA ASP A 80 -4.94 9.59 21.56
C ASP A 80 -4.61 9.24 20.12
N LYS A 81 -5.42 8.39 19.48
CA LYS A 81 -5.22 7.97 18.10
C LYS A 81 -5.40 9.14 17.12
N LEU A 82 -6.49 9.91 17.27
CA LEU A 82 -6.75 11.08 16.42
C LEU A 82 -5.68 12.16 16.58
N PHE A 83 -5.18 12.35 17.81
CA PHE A 83 -4.10 13.29 18.08
C PHE A 83 -2.78 12.82 17.45
N HIS A 84 -2.38 11.55 17.64
CA HIS A 84 -1.18 10.97 17.02
C HIS A 84 -1.21 11.05 15.49
N MET A 85 -2.38 10.80 14.88
CA MET A 85 -2.57 10.96 13.44
C MET A 85 -2.51 12.42 12.97
N GLY A 86 -2.61 13.39 13.89
CA GLY A 86 -2.63 14.82 13.56
C GLY A 86 -3.97 15.34 13.05
N LEU A 87 -5.05 14.56 13.21
CA LEU A 87 -6.40 14.96 12.78
C LEU A 87 -7.05 15.97 13.72
N ILE A 88 -6.66 15.94 15.00
CA ILE A 88 -7.06 16.91 16.03
C ILE A 88 -5.84 17.56 16.67
N GLN A 89 -6.03 18.76 17.22
CA GLN A 89 -4.98 19.54 17.85
C GLN A 89 -4.82 19.30 19.35
N THR A 90 -5.87 18.84 20.04
CA THR A 90 -5.85 18.65 21.50
C THR A 90 -6.58 17.37 21.86
N LYS A 91 -6.17 16.74 22.96
CA LYS A 91 -6.81 15.54 23.54
C LYS A 91 -7.88 15.87 24.58
N LYS A 92 -8.12 17.16 24.86
CA LYS A 92 -8.89 17.60 26.02
C LYS A 92 -10.41 17.47 25.84
N SER A 93 -10.90 17.44 24.60
CA SER A 93 -12.34 17.47 24.34
C SER A 93 -12.75 16.52 23.24
N LEU A 94 -13.79 15.73 23.52
CA LEU A 94 -14.45 14.87 22.54
C LEU A 94 -15.14 15.67 21.42
N LEU A 95 -15.47 16.95 21.66
CA LEU A 95 -16.03 17.84 20.64
C LEU A 95 -15.07 18.02 19.45
N LYS A 96 -13.74 18.04 19.69
CA LYS A 96 -12.75 18.15 18.60
C LYS A 96 -12.69 16.91 17.71
N ALA A 97 -13.06 15.74 18.23
CA ALA A 97 -13.20 14.53 17.42
C ALA A 97 -14.43 14.58 16.50
N GLU A 98 -15.47 15.32 16.88
CA GLU A 98 -16.70 15.52 16.08
C GLU A 98 -16.48 16.45 14.89
N GLU A 99 -15.61 17.45 15.06
CA GLU A 99 -15.22 18.42 14.01
C GLU A 99 -14.33 17.79 12.91
N VAL A 100 -13.93 16.52 13.05
CA VAL A 100 -13.07 15.85 12.05
C VAL A 100 -13.81 15.72 10.71
N ASN A 101 -13.26 16.37 9.70
CA ASN A 101 -13.76 16.42 8.34
C ASN A 101 -12.68 16.02 7.32
N VAL A 102 -13.03 15.99 6.02
CA VAL A 102 -12.10 15.60 4.96
C VAL A 102 -10.84 16.46 4.93
N SER A 103 -10.98 17.77 5.18
CA SER A 103 -9.83 18.69 5.23
C SER A 103 -8.82 18.32 6.32
N ALA A 104 -9.26 17.71 7.43
CA ALA A 104 -8.36 17.25 8.48
C ALA A 104 -7.39 16.16 7.98
N PHE A 105 -7.88 15.23 7.16
CA PHE A 105 -7.06 14.22 6.50
C PHE A 105 -6.17 14.83 5.42
N CYS A 106 -6.71 15.73 4.59
CA CYS A 106 -5.94 16.36 3.52
C CYS A 106 -4.73 17.15 4.04
N ARG A 107 -4.83 17.79 5.21
CA ARG A 107 -3.70 18.48 5.88
C ARG A 107 -2.55 17.56 6.31
N ARG A 108 -2.77 16.24 6.33
CA ARG A 108 -1.77 15.22 6.68
C ARG A 108 -1.14 14.54 5.47
N ARG A 109 -1.62 14.82 4.25
CA ARG A 109 -1.02 14.29 3.03
C ARG A 109 0.42 14.80 2.88
N LEU A 110 1.33 13.92 2.48
CA LEU A 110 2.76 14.20 2.36
C LEU A 110 3.06 15.48 1.56
N PRO A 111 2.47 15.73 0.37
CA PRO A 111 2.70 16.99 -0.35
C PRO A 111 2.30 18.25 0.43
N VAL A 112 1.22 18.18 1.22
CA VAL A 112 0.75 19.30 2.04
C VAL A 112 1.66 19.53 3.24
N VAL A 113 2.20 18.46 3.81
CA VAL A 113 3.19 18.52 4.90
C VAL A 113 4.49 19.10 4.39
N MET A 114 4.97 18.70 3.20
CA MET A 114 6.19 19.23 2.57
C MET A 114 6.14 20.76 2.38
N VAL A 115 5.01 21.29 1.89
CA VAL A 115 4.83 22.74 1.75
C VAL A 115 4.83 23.42 3.13
N ARG A 116 4.21 22.79 4.13
CA ARG A 116 4.20 23.33 5.51
C ARG A 116 5.60 23.37 6.14
N VAL A 117 6.44 22.37 5.89
CA VAL A 117 7.84 22.32 6.38
C VAL A 117 8.82 23.03 5.43
N LYS A 118 8.32 23.77 4.43
CA LYS A 118 9.11 24.54 3.45
C LYS A 118 10.10 23.70 2.63
N MET A 119 9.77 22.44 2.35
CA MET A 119 10.53 21.59 1.41
C MET A 119 10.15 21.81 -0.06
N ALA A 120 8.99 22.43 -0.32
CA ALA A 120 8.49 22.78 -1.65
C ALA A 120 7.64 24.05 -1.55
N GLU A 121 7.57 24.83 -2.63
CA GLU A 121 6.85 26.12 -2.63
C GLU A 121 5.35 25.92 -2.86
N SER A 122 4.98 24.87 -3.60
CA SER A 122 3.59 24.58 -3.94
C SER A 122 3.22 23.11 -3.75
N ILE A 123 1.92 22.84 -3.53
CA ILE A 123 1.42 21.46 -3.41
C ILE A 123 1.62 20.71 -4.73
N LYS A 124 1.57 21.39 -5.88
CA LYS A 124 1.77 20.78 -7.20
C LYS A 124 3.20 20.24 -7.33
N GLU A 125 4.18 21.09 -7.00
CA GLU A 125 5.59 20.73 -7.00
C GLU A 125 5.89 19.61 -6.01
N ALA A 126 5.37 19.73 -4.78
CA ALA A 126 5.51 18.69 -3.77
C ALA A 126 4.95 17.33 -4.23
N THR A 127 3.79 17.32 -4.89
CA THR A 127 3.21 16.11 -5.48
C THR A 127 4.15 15.50 -6.52
N THR A 128 4.71 16.32 -7.42
CA THR A 128 5.67 15.84 -8.41
C THR A 128 6.94 15.24 -7.78
N PHE A 129 7.48 15.85 -6.73
CA PHE A 129 8.64 15.30 -6.02
C PHE A 129 8.34 13.96 -5.34
N VAL A 130 7.14 13.80 -4.79
CA VAL A 130 6.69 12.53 -4.23
C VAL A 130 6.55 11.49 -5.32
N GLU A 131 5.80 11.77 -6.40
CA GLU A 131 5.58 10.83 -7.52
C GLU A 131 6.90 10.37 -8.18
N GLN A 132 7.90 11.25 -8.26
CA GLN A 132 9.23 10.95 -8.79
C GLN A 132 10.15 10.22 -7.78
N GLY A 133 9.67 9.92 -6.58
CA GLY A 133 10.42 9.17 -5.57
C GLY A 133 11.57 9.97 -4.93
N HIS A 134 11.48 11.30 -4.89
CA HIS A 134 12.52 12.14 -4.29
C HIS A 134 12.42 12.29 -2.77
N ILE A 135 11.31 11.84 -2.18
CA ILE A 135 10.98 12.02 -0.77
C ILE A 135 10.92 10.68 -0.04
N ARG A 136 11.48 10.62 1.16
CA ARG A 136 11.32 9.50 2.10
C ARG A 136 10.75 9.99 3.42
N VAL A 137 10.02 9.11 4.08
CA VAL A 137 9.56 9.32 5.45
C VAL A 137 10.20 8.22 6.30
N GLY A 138 11.18 8.61 7.11
CA GLY A 138 12.06 7.67 7.81
C GLY A 138 12.93 6.86 6.83
N PRO A 139 12.92 5.52 6.88
CA PRO A 139 13.72 4.69 5.97
C PRO A 139 13.05 4.48 4.59
N THR A 140 11.74 4.71 4.47
CA THR A 140 10.98 4.34 3.27
C THR A 140 10.82 5.51 2.30
N VAL A 141 11.20 5.28 1.05
CA VAL A 141 10.85 6.17 -0.08
C VAL A 141 9.34 6.13 -0.29
N VAL A 142 8.71 7.29 -0.40
CA VAL A 142 7.27 7.41 -0.59
C VAL A 142 7.01 7.98 -1.97
N THR A 143 6.30 7.21 -2.80
CA THR A 143 5.88 7.60 -4.15
C THR A 143 4.41 7.96 -4.25
N ASP A 144 3.61 7.67 -3.21
CA ASP A 144 2.17 7.96 -3.18
C ASP A 144 1.87 9.33 -2.53
N PRO A 145 1.33 10.32 -3.27
CA PRO A 145 0.89 11.60 -2.73
C PRO A 145 -0.26 11.52 -1.71
N ALA A 146 -0.96 10.39 -1.62
CA ALA A 146 -2.02 10.15 -0.64
C ALA A 146 -1.48 9.67 0.73
N PHE A 147 -0.18 9.41 0.84
CA PHE A 147 0.45 9.01 2.10
C PHE A 147 0.19 10.04 3.21
N LEU A 148 -0.38 9.59 4.33
CA LEU A 148 -0.69 10.44 5.48
C LEU A 148 0.43 10.39 6.51
N VAL A 149 1.13 11.51 6.66
CA VAL A 149 2.19 11.66 7.67
C VAL A 149 1.52 11.83 9.03
N THR A 150 1.84 10.97 10.00
CA THR A 150 1.39 11.13 11.40
C THR A 150 2.24 12.19 12.12
N ARG A 151 1.82 12.70 13.28
CA ARG A 151 2.61 13.72 14.01
C ARG A 151 4.06 13.29 14.28
N PRO A 152 4.32 12.07 14.80
CA PRO A 152 5.69 11.64 15.05
C PRO A 152 6.51 11.45 13.78
N MET A 153 5.85 11.23 12.63
CA MET A 153 6.52 11.03 11.34
C MET A 153 6.93 12.33 10.64
N GLU A 154 6.44 13.49 11.10
CA GLU A 154 6.74 14.78 10.46
C GLU A 154 8.24 15.09 10.45
N ASP A 155 8.91 14.83 11.56
CA ASP A 155 10.36 15.10 11.72
C ASP A 155 11.23 14.17 10.86
N PHE A 156 10.64 13.07 10.36
CA PHE A 156 11.34 12.08 9.54
C PHE A 156 11.06 12.26 8.04
N VAL A 157 10.32 13.29 7.63
CA VAL A 157 10.15 13.63 6.21
C VAL A 157 11.44 14.27 5.69
N THR A 158 12.13 13.61 4.78
CA THR A 158 13.40 14.09 4.23
C THR A 158 13.60 13.65 2.77
N TRP A 159 14.66 14.14 2.14
CA TRP A 159 15.00 13.76 0.77
C TRP A 159 15.67 12.38 0.71
N VAL A 160 15.39 11.65 -0.37
CA VAL A 160 16.07 10.38 -0.68
C VAL A 160 17.53 10.64 -1.01
N ASP A 161 18.42 9.77 -0.54
CA ASP A 161 19.88 9.96 -0.64
C ASP A 161 20.38 10.06 -2.09
N SER A 162 19.76 9.33 -3.01
CA SER A 162 20.07 9.35 -4.46
C SER A 162 19.45 10.51 -5.24
N SER A 163 18.55 11.29 -4.62
CA SER A 163 17.78 12.33 -5.30
C SER A 163 18.70 13.39 -5.92
N LYS A 164 18.45 13.75 -7.19
CA LYS A 164 19.15 14.85 -7.87
C LYS A 164 18.89 16.19 -7.15
N ILE A 165 17.70 16.37 -6.59
CA ILE A 165 17.32 17.55 -5.80
C ILE A 165 18.11 17.57 -4.50
N LYS A 166 18.21 16.42 -3.80
CA LYS A 166 19.08 16.32 -2.63
C LYS A 166 20.53 16.62 -2.98
N ARG A 167 21.07 16.08 -4.08
CA ARG A 167 22.43 16.40 -4.54
C ARG A 167 22.61 17.86 -4.92
N HIS A 168 21.59 18.54 -5.42
CA HIS A 168 21.65 19.97 -5.71
C HIS A 168 21.62 20.81 -4.42
N ILE A 169 20.73 20.47 -3.49
CA ILE A 169 20.66 21.03 -2.14
C ILE A 169 21.96 20.74 -1.37
N GLN A 170 22.50 19.53 -1.49
CA GLN A 170 23.77 19.12 -0.92
C GLN A 170 24.90 19.86 -1.60
N LYS A 171 25.01 19.98 -2.93
CA LYS A 171 26.04 20.83 -3.56
C LYS A 171 25.98 22.29 -3.10
N TYR A 172 24.79 22.81 -2.82
CA TYR A 172 24.61 24.13 -2.22
C TYR A 172 25.06 24.17 -0.75
N ASN A 173 24.78 23.11 0.02
CA ASN A 173 25.17 22.94 1.42
C ASN A 173 26.62 22.43 1.64
N ASP A 174 27.22 21.75 0.66
CA ASP A 174 28.54 21.08 0.64
C ASP A 174 29.64 22.06 0.23
N LYS A 175 29.27 23.25 -0.26
CA LYS A 175 30.09 24.45 -0.05
C LYS A 175 30.41 24.67 1.45
N SER A 176 29.81 23.91 2.37
CA SER A 176 30.03 23.95 3.81
C SER A 176 30.58 22.66 4.46
N SER A 177 30.95 21.60 3.71
CA SER A 177 31.51 20.37 4.31
C SER A 177 33.04 20.31 4.19
N TYR A 178 33.74 20.68 5.27
CA TYR A 178 35.19 20.56 5.44
C TYR A 178 35.48 19.60 6.60
N VAL A 179 36.62 18.90 6.57
CA VAL A 179 37.12 18.22 7.78
C VAL A 179 37.72 19.30 8.68
N SER A 180 37.20 19.44 9.90
CA SER A 180 37.72 20.43 10.86
C SER A 180 39.14 20.08 11.28
N VAL A 181 40.02 21.08 11.25
CA VAL A 181 41.36 21.00 11.87
C VAL A 181 41.27 21.69 13.21
N ASP A 182 41.66 20.99 14.28
CA ASP A 182 41.62 21.55 15.62
C ASP A 182 42.73 22.60 15.77
N LYS A 183 42.40 23.74 16.37
CA LYS A 183 43.35 24.84 16.60
C LYS A 183 43.39 25.23 18.05
N TYR A 184 44.59 25.25 18.61
CA TYR A 184 44.86 25.62 19.99
C TYR A 184 45.76 26.85 20.02
N THR A 185 45.41 27.85 20.83
CA THR A 185 46.23 29.05 20.97
C THR A 185 47.16 28.92 22.16
N LEU A 186 48.45 29.17 21.96
CA LEU A 186 49.50 29.15 22.96
C LEU A 186 50.15 30.53 23.05
N SER A 187 50.23 31.12 24.24
CA SER A 187 50.89 32.41 24.45
C SER A 187 52.17 32.24 25.26
N ILE A 188 53.30 32.63 24.69
CA ILE A 188 54.61 32.64 25.33
C ILE A 188 54.89 34.04 25.88
N THR A 189 54.99 34.15 27.20
CA THR A 189 55.21 35.43 27.90
C THR A 189 56.69 35.70 28.21
N ALA A 190 57.51 34.66 28.31
CA ALA A 190 58.96 34.74 28.50
C ALA A 190 59.68 35.18 27.21
N SER A 191 60.90 35.70 27.32
CA SER A 191 61.73 36.10 26.16
C SER A 191 61.95 34.94 25.20
N THR A 192 62.23 33.74 25.73
CA THR A 192 62.25 32.47 25.00
C THR A 192 61.71 31.33 25.87
N ALA A 193 61.04 30.35 25.25
CA ALA A 193 60.59 29.12 25.89
C ALA A 193 60.76 27.92 24.94
N ILE A 194 61.16 26.77 25.48
CA ILE A 194 61.08 25.48 24.79
C ILE A 194 59.65 24.98 24.95
N VAL A 195 59.01 24.59 23.85
CA VAL A 195 57.67 24.03 23.81
C VAL A 195 57.76 22.61 23.27
N GLU A 196 57.24 21.67 24.03
CA GLU A 196 57.12 20.27 23.66
C GLU A 196 55.64 19.93 23.48
N ILE A 197 55.31 19.26 22.38
CA ILE A 197 53.98 18.79 22.04
C ILE A 197 54.05 17.27 21.91
N ASP A 198 53.19 16.62 22.67
CA ASP A 198 53.07 15.18 22.77
C ASP A 198 51.61 14.82 22.47
N LEU A 199 51.41 13.81 21.62
CA LEU A 199 50.11 13.36 21.15
C LEU A 199 49.96 11.87 21.41
N LEU A 200 49.06 11.53 22.34
CA LEU A 200 48.69 10.15 22.57
C LEU A 200 47.42 9.84 21.78
N SER A 201 47.49 8.82 20.94
CA SER A 201 46.33 8.28 20.24
C SER A 201 45.65 7.18 21.10
N MET A 202 44.45 6.76 20.73
CA MET A 202 43.64 5.86 21.55
C MET A 202 43.68 4.43 20.99
N GLU A 203 44.26 3.49 21.76
CA GLU A 203 44.50 2.09 21.33
C GLU A 203 43.50 1.06 21.91
N THR A 204 42.83 1.33 23.05
CA THR A 204 42.08 0.28 23.78
C THR A 204 40.56 0.28 23.57
N ALA A 205 39.95 -0.91 23.60
CA ALA A 205 38.53 -1.16 23.32
C ALA A 205 37.52 -0.51 24.29
N ASP A 206 37.99 -0.02 25.45
CA ASP A 206 37.17 0.60 26.49
C ASP A 206 37.05 2.13 26.34
N ASN A 207 37.74 2.71 25.36
CA ASN A 207 37.66 4.13 25.00
C ASN A 207 38.05 5.08 26.16
N LYS A 208 38.90 4.61 27.07
CA LYS A 208 39.32 5.31 28.31
C LYS A 208 40.84 5.48 28.45
N THR A 209 41.64 4.58 27.87
CA THR A 209 43.11 4.60 27.98
C THR A 209 43.73 5.18 26.71
N PHE A 210 44.68 6.11 26.89
CA PHE A 210 45.53 6.66 25.83
C PHE A 210 46.92 6.06 26.04
N SER A 211 47.50 5.44 25.02
CA SER A 211 48.84 4.85 25.05
C SER A 211 49.72 5.54 24.03
N ASP A 212 51.00 5.65 24.39
CA ASP A 212 52.06 5.96 23.45
C ASP A 212 52.35 4.69 22.65
N VAL A 213 52.39 4.80 21.32
CA VAL A 213 52.31 3.65 20.41
C VAL A 213 53.54 3.51 19.54
N ASN A 214 54.61 4.23 19.84
CA ASN A 214 55.76 4.34 18.95
C ASN A 214 56.72 3.13 18.91
N THR A 215 56.46 2.03 19.64
CA THR A 215 57.44 0.91 19.75
C THR A 215 56.94 -0.50 19.45
N ASP A 216 55.74 -0.70 18.92
CA ASP A 216 55.35 -2.02 18.39
C ASP A 216 54.38 -1.88 17.22
N CYS A 217 54.38 -2.83 16.29
CA CYS A 217 53.49 -2.87 15.13
C CYS A 217 52.01 -3.14 15.49
N ASP A 218 51.60 -2.86 16.73
CA ASP A 218 50.32 -3.26 17.31
C ASP A 218 49.26 -2.14 17.42
N SER A 219 49.56 -0.97 16.86
CA SER A 219 48.64 0.15 16.74
C SER A 219 48.45 0.61 15.31
N ALA A 220 47.19 0.59 14.85
CA ALA A 220 46.82 1.14 13.55
C ALA A 220 46.90 2.68 13.62
N TYR A 221 48.06 3.22 13.23
CA TYR A 221 48.39 4.64 13.31
C TYR A 221 47.34 5.54 12.63
N ILE A 222 46.88 6.56 13.37
CA ILE A 222 46.70 7.89 12.79
C ILE A 222 48.10 8.50 12.86
N ASP A 223 48.65 8.98 11.75
CA ASP A 223 49.78 9.91 11.80
C ASP A 223 49.19 11.33 11.84
N PRO A 224 48.98 11.95 13.03
CA PRO A 224 48.48 13.29 13.10
C PRO A 224 49.54 14.27 12.59
N GLN A 225 49.13 15.15 11.70
CA GLN A 225 49.95 16.26 11.26
C GLN A 225 49.72 17.46 12.18
N VAL A 226 50.79 17.95 12.78
CA VAL A 226 50.85 19.12 13.64
C VAL A 226 51.57 20.25 12.92
N TYR A 227 50.94 21.42 12.91
CA TYR A 227 51.55 22.66 12.45
C TYR A 227 51.54 23.69 13.57
N VAL A 228 52.67 24.36 13.79
CA VAL A 228 52.77 25.52 14.67
C VAL A 228 52.87 26.77 13.81
N PHE A 229 51.99 27.73 14.09
CA PHE A 229 52.00 29.05 13.45
C PHE A 229 52.21 30.15 14.49
N LYS A 230 52.97 31.19 14.17
CA LYS A 230 53.02 32.44 14.92
C LYS A 230 51.88 33.35 14.44
N LYS A 231 51.07 33.84 15.36
CA LYS A 231 50.03 34.82 15.07
C LYS A 231 50.66 36.22 14.98
N LEU A 232 50.57 36.82 13.79
CA LEU A 232 51.06 38.17 13.53
C LEU A 232 50.06 39.23 14.03
N THR A 233 50.48 40.49 14.09
CA THR A 233 49.68 41.61 14.59
C THR A 233 48.44 41.90 13.75
N ASP A 234 48.46 41.55 12.46
CA ASP A 234 47.31 41.63 11.54
C ASP A 234 46.34 40.44 11.68
N GLY A 235 46.62 39.50 12.57
CA GLY A 235 45.84 38.29 12.80
C GLY A 235 46.15 37.13 11.85
N SER A 236 47.05 37.32 10.87
CA SER A 236 47.50 36.26 9.97
C SER A 236 48.40 35.25 10.69
N LEU A 237 48.48 34.04 10.13
CA LEU A 237 49.25 32.93 10.68
C LEU A 237 50.51 32.72 9.83
N SER A 238 51.67 32.94 10.43
CA SER A 238 52.98 32.67 9.84
C SER A 238 53.46 31.29 10.29
N PHE A 239 53.85 30.43 9.37
CA PHE A 239 54.32 29.07 9.70
C PHE A 239 55.64 29.10 10.48
N VAL A 240 55.77 28.18 11.44
CA VAL A 240 56.94 28.08 12.33
C VAL A 240 57.58 26.70 12.24
N ALA A 241 56.80 25.63 12.42
CA ALA A 241 57.30 24.27 12.43
C ALA A 241 56.18 23.25 12.18
N SER A 242 56.54 22.08 11.65
CA SER A 242 55.66 20.91 11.53
C SER A 242 56.38 19.66 12.05
N ASN A 243 55.63 18.62 12.42
CA ASN A 243 56.21 17.32 12.81
C ASN A 243 56.71 16.49 11.61
N ASP A 244 56.46 16.91 10.36
CA ASP A 244 56.95 16.23 9.14
C ASP A 244 58.28 16.85 8.64
N ASP A 245 58.65 18.04 9.15
CA ASP A 245 59.96 18.68 8.88
C ASP A 245 61.08 18.21 9.84
N ALA A 246 60.76 17.34 10.79
CA ALA A 246 61.68 16.81 11.78
C ALA A 246 61.17 15.45 12.26
N GLY A 247 61.33 14.42 11.43
CA GLY A 247 61.26 13.05 11.93
C GLY A 247 62.20 12.92 13.14
N ASP A 248 61.81 12.07 14.08
CA ASP A 248 62.68 11.42 15.06
C ASP A 248 64.06 11.00 14.50
N ASP A 249 64.15 10.81 13.19
CA ASP A 249 65.37 10.51 12.42
C ASP A 249 66.24 11.71 12.02
N ASN A 250 65.92 12.97 12.36
CA ASN A 250 66.74 14.13 11.98
C ASN A 250 67.91 14.36 12.96
N PRO A 251 69.17 14.09 12.57
CA PRO A 251 70.34 14.14 13.46
C PRO A 251 70.67 15.54 13.99
N VAL A 252 70.08 16.60 13.43
CA VAL A 252 70.28 17.99 13.89
C VAL A 252 69.70 18.22 15.29
N TYR A 253 68.71 17.43 15.72
CA TYR A 253 68.05 17.61 17.01
C TYR A 253 68.70 16.82 18.16
N ALA A 254 69.70 15.99 17.87
CA ALA A 254 70.43 15.18 18.85
C ALA A 254 71.42 15.96 19.75
N SER A 255 71.28 17.28 19.96
CA SER A 255 72.12 18.01 20.96
C SER A 255 71.49 18.98 22.00
N ARG A 256 70.24 18.85 22.50
CA ARG A 256 69.58 19.91 23.29
C ARG A 256 68.93 19.65 24.68
N GLY A 257 69.34 18.69 25.51
CA GLY A 257 68.91 18.55 26.93
C GLY A 257 68.16 17.24 27.26
N ARG A 258 68.92 16.23 27.78
CA ARG A 258 69.10 14.90 27.14
C ARG A 258 69.46 15.08 25.66
N SER A 259 70.33 14.30 25.03
CA SER A 259 70.89 14.76 23.74
C SER A 259 69.84 15.28 22.73
N ASP A 260 68.57 14.90 22.77
CA ASP A 260 67.43 15.44 21.99
C ASP A 260 66.77 16.80 22.40
N GLY A 261 66.82 17.24 23.66
CA GLY A 261 66.20 18.51 24.10
C GLY A 261 64.72 18.52 24.45
N SER A 262 64.21 17.38 24.89
CA SER A 262 62.90 17.19 25.49
C SER A 262 62.77 17.82 26.89
N VAL A 263 61.58 18.33 27.21
CA VAL A 263 61.16 18.84 28.53
C VAL A 263 60.70 17.67 29.42
N SER A 264 60.25 16.55 28.84
CA SER A 264 59.85 15.32 29.52
C SER A 264 60.62 14.08 29.06
N GLY A 265 60.40 12.93 29.70
CA GLY A 265 60.99 11.65 29.29
C GLY A 265 60.11 10.83 28.34
N GLU A 266 59.07 11.45 27.79
CA GLU A 266 58.08 10.83 26.89
C GLU A 266 58.45 11.11 25.42
N ASP A 267 57.93 10.29 24.51
CA ASP A 267 58.15 10.45 23.07
C ASP A 267 57.37 11.65 22.51
N SER A 268 58.09 12.63 21.96
CA SER A 268 57.53 13.96 21.65
C SER A 268 57.32 14.16 20.16
N TYR A 269 56.07 14.40 19.76
CA TYR A 269 55.68 14.67 18.36
C TYR A 269 56.29 15.96 17.78
N LEU A 270 56.56 16.98 18.61
CA LEU A 270 57.23 18.21 18.17
C LEU A 270 57.88 18.93 19.36
N ILE A 271 59.14 19.33 19.20
CA ILE A 271 59.85 20.20 20.16
C ILE A 271 60.33 21.45 19.42
N GLN A 272 59.97 22.64 19.91
CA GLN A 272 60.35 23.91 19.29
C GLN A 272 60.67 25.01 20.30
N GLN A 273 61.78 25.73 20.07
CA GLN A 273 62.08 26.97 20.81
C GLN A 273 61.29 28.15 20.22
N LEU A 274 60.43 28.77 21.03
CA LEU A 274 59.58 29.89 20.65
C LEU A 274 59.95 31.15 21.42
N ALA A 275 59.95 32.30 20.73
CA ALA A 275 60.12 33.62 21.35
C ALA A 275 58.80 34.12 21.94
N LYS A 276 58.85 35.22 22.71
CA LYS A 276 57.64 35.90 23.21
C LYS A 276 56.64 36.16 22.06
N GLY A 277 55.41 35.71 22.22
CA GLY A 277 54.38 35.83 21.17
C GLY A 277 53.17 34.93 21.37
N THR A 278 52.19 35.05 20.49
CA THR A 278 51.01 34.16 20.43
C THR A 278 51.16 33.23 19.24
N TYR A 279 50.89 31.95 19.47
CA TYR A 279 51.04 30.86 18.51
C TYR A 279 49.73 30.09 18.39
N VAL A 280 49.53 29.46 17.23
CA VAL A 280 48.41 28.57 16.94
C VAL A 280 48.98 27.21 16.58
N ILE A 281 48.62 26.20 17.36
CA ILE A 281 48.91 24.79 17.10
C ILE A 281 47.70 24.24 16.35
N ALA A 282 47.89 23.80 15.11
CA ALA A 282 46.86 23.16 14.31
C ALA A 282 47.14 21.65 14.26
N VAL A 283 46.16 20.84 14.67
CA VAL A 283 46.26 19.38 14.69
C VAL A 283 45.19 18.83 13.74
N GLY A 284 45.62 18.05 12.76
CA GLY A 284 44.72 17.35 11.85
C GLY A 284 45.32 16.05 11.37
N ARG A 285 44.63 15.40 10.45
CA ARG A 285 45.02 14.07 9.95
C ARG A 285 45.90 14.19 8.72
N TYR A 286 46.93 13.35 8.60
CA TYR A 286 47.69 13.22 7.37
C TYR A 286 46.83 12.64 6.20
N PRO A 287 46.98 13.14 4.96
CA PRO A 287 47.76 14.33 4.60
C PRO A 287 47.01 15.61 4.98
N LEU A 288 47.71 16.57 5.58
CA LEU A 288 47.18 17.90 5.87
C LEU A 288 48.17 18.93 5.31
N SER A 289 47.72 19.77 4.38
CA SER A 289 48.59 20.84 3.88
C SER A 289 48.70 21.99 4.88
N GLN A 290 49.83 22.69 4.86
CA GLN A 290 50.06 23.89 5.68
C GLN A 290 48.96 24.95 5.47
N SER A 291 48.45 25.12 4.24
CA SER A 291 47.37 26.08 3.93
C SER A 291 46.02 25.65 4.52
N ALA A 292 45.69 24.36 4.48
CA ALA A 292 44.52 23.80 5.13
C ALA A 292 44.59 23.89 6.67
N ALA A 293 45.78 23.64 7.23
CA ALA A 293 46.04 23.79 8.66
C ALA A 293 45.88 25.26 9.11
N ALA A 294 46.44 26.21 8.35
CA ALA A 294 46.25 27.64 8.57
C ALA A 294 44.79 28.09 8.38
N ALA A 295 44.02 27.43 7.52
CA ALA A 295 42.58 27.69 7.35
C ALA A 295 41.71 27.05 8.45
N GLY A 296 42.24 26.06 9.19
CA GLY A 296 41.49 25.31 10.20
C GLY A 296 40.52 24.28 9.59
N LYS A 297 40.71 23.96 8.30
CA LYS A 297 39.78 23.19 7.48
C LYS A 297 40.55 22.47 6.38
N SER A 298 40.43 21.15 6.28
CA SER A 298 40.91 20.39 5.13
C SER A 298 39.83 20.29 4.05
N THR A 299 40.26 20.42 2.79
CA THR A 299 39.44 20.29 1.57
C THR A 299 39.35 18.85 1.08
N ASP A 300 40.06 17.92 1.71
CA ASP A 300 40.10 16.53 1.29
C ASP A 300 38.83 15.78 1.74
N SER A 301 38.31 14.93 0.86
CA SER A 301 37.09 14.18 1.16
C SER A 301 37.33 13.17 2.28
N ILE A 302 36.36 12.97 3.16
CA ILE A 302 36.40 11.94 4.21
C ILE A 302 36.54 10.51 3.62
N THR A 303 36.20 10.34 2.35
CA THR A 303 36.29 9.07 1.61
C THR A 303 37.67 8.81 0.99
N SER A 304 38.56 9.82 0.95
CA SER A 304 39.93 9.68 0.43
C SER A 304 40.87 9.03 1.45
N PHE A 305 40.43 8.86 2.69
CA PHE A 305 41.24 8.32 3.77
C PHE A 305 41.09 6.79 3.85
N THR A 306 42.06 6.05 3.32
CA THR A 306 42.14 4.59 3.46
C THR A 306 42.50 4.24 4.92
N PRO A 307 41.69 3.48 5.67
CA PRO A 307 42.13 2.97 6.96
C PRO A 307 43.25 1.94 6.74
N TYR A 308 44.41 2.18 7.35
CA TYR A 308 45.46 1.17 7.43
C TYR A 308 44.96 0.01 8.31
N THR A 309 45.08 -1.22 7.82
CA THR A 309 44.73 -2.44 8.56
C THR A 309 45.99 -3.27 8.76
N CYS A 310 46.40 -3.43 10.02
CA CYS A 310 47.41 -4.38 10.48
C CYS A 310 46.76 -5.32 11.50
N MET A 311 47.05 -6.62 11.46
CA MET A 311 46.50 -7.65 12.38
C MET A 311 44.98 -7.56 12.69
N ALA A 312 44.17 -7.25 11.68
CA ALA A 312 42.70 -7.16 11.77
C ALA A 312 42.14 -6.09 12.75
N ARG A 313 42.96 -5.14 13.22
CA ARG A 313 42.52 -3.97 14.00
C ARG A 313 42.33 -2.75 13.06
N LYS A 314 41.24 -2.00 13.22
CA LYS A 314 40.96 -0.78 12.44
C LYS A 314 41.39 0.45 13.25
N ALA A 315 42.12 1.37 12.62
CA ALA A 315 42.48 2.67 13.21
C ALA A 315 41.23 3.46 13.66
N SER A 316 41.31 4.09 14.84
CA SER A 316 40.27 4.98 15.35
C SER A 316 40.27 6.30 14.57
N TYR A 317 39.10 6.85 14.23
CA TYR A 317 38.99 8.07 13.41
C TYR A 317 38.93 9.34 14.28
N GLY A 318 40.08 9.80 14.81
CA GLY A 318 40.26 11.19 15.24
C GLY A 318 40.12 11.50 16.74
N ASN A 319 40.34 10.53 17.63
CA ASN A 319 40.49 10.81 19.07
C ASN A 319 41.98 10.84 19.44
N TYR A 320 42.44 11.94 20.03
CA TYR A 320 43.80 12.09 20.56
C TYR A 320 43.79 12.88 21.87
N LYS A 321 44.84 12.71 22.67
CA LYS A 321 45.15 13.53 23.83
C LYS A 321 46.42 14.30 23.52
N MET A 322 46.32 15.63 23.45
CA MET A 322 47.48 16.50 23.30
C MET A 322 47.96 17.00 24.65
N THR A 323 49.24 16.83 24.91
CA THR A 323 49.94 17.42 26.06
C THR A 323 50.92 18.46 25.54
N VAL A 324 50.79 19.70 25.99
CA VAL A 324 51.74 20.78 25.66
C VAL A 324 52.52 21.13 26.92
N ARG A 325 53.85 20.94 26.89
CA ARG A 325 54.77 21.27 27.99
C ARG A 325 55.60 22.49 27.57
N THR A 326 55.87 23.40 28.51
CA THR A 326 56.69 24.58 28.23
C THR A 326 57.75 24.79 29.32
N GLN A 327 58.98 25.11 28.91
CA GLN A 327 60.09 25.43 29.79
C GLN A 327 60.68 26.79 29.41
N SER A 328 60.59 27.78 30.31
CA SER A 328 61.17 29.10 30.06
C SER A 328 62.64 29.16 30.49
N SER A 329 63.46 29.88 29.73
CA SER A 329 64.86 30.16 30.08
C SER A 329 65.01 31.13 31.26
N ALA A 330 63.92 31.75 31.74
CA ALA A 330 63.95 32.82 32.74
C ALA A 330 64.04 32.36 34.21
N THR A 331 63.97 31.06 34.51
CA THR A 331 64.10 30.55 35.90
C THR A 331 64.82 29.20 35.94
N LYS A 332 66.16 29.25 36.07
CA LYS A 332 66.94 28.15 36.68
C LYS A 332 66.64 28.13 38.18
N SER A 333 65.46 27.67 38.59
CA SER A 333 65.14 27.20 39.96
C SER A 333 63.70 26.69 40.00
N ALA A 334 63.55 25.41 40.34
CA ALA A 334 62.36 24.69 40.77
C ALA A 334 60.97 25.30 40.44
N ILE A 335 60.28 24.72 39.45
CA ILE A 335 58.82 24.84 39.33
C ILE A 335 58.21 23.46 39.47
N THR A 336 57.60 23.24 40.63
CA THR A 336 56.62 22.19 40.91
C THR A 336 55.47 22.30 39.92
N LYS A 337 55.08 21.16 39.30
CA LYS A 337 53.94 20.97 38.38
C LYS A 337 52.88 22.09 38.46
N LYS A 338 52.78 22.93 37.42
CA LYS A 338 51.56 23.71 37.15
C LYS A 338 50.63 22.87 36.27
N ALA A 339 49.36 22.84 36.66
CA ALA A 339 48.33 21.97 36.11
C ALA A 339 48.13 22.14 34.59
N ASN A 340 48.23 21.03 33.87
CA ASN A 340 47.92 20.91 32.44
C ASN A 340 46.46 21.33 32.16
N SER A 341 46.24 22.18 31.17
CA SER A 341 44.94 22.35 30.55
C SER A 341 44.60 21.06 29.77
N HIS A 342 43.69 20.25 30.29
CA HIS A 342 43.18 19.05 29.61
C HIS A 342 41.92 19.40 28.81
N SER A 343 41.94 19.22 27.49
CA SER A 343 40.74 19.27 26.66
C SER A 343 40.32 17.85 26.25
N ASN A 344 39.18 17.37 26.78
CA ASN A 344 38.56 16.10 26.37
C ASN A 344 37.41 16.37 25.38
N VAL A 345 37.43 15.77 24.20
CA VAL A 345 36.35 15.86 23.20
C VAL A 345 35.84 14.45 22.86
N LYS A 346 34.51 14.21 22.91
CA LYS A 346 33.86 12.93 22.55
C LYS A 346 32.79 13.15 21.48
N ARG A 347 32.80 12.31 20.42
CA ARG A 347 31.65 12.08 19.51
C ARG A 347 31.52 10.59 19.22
N SER A 348 30.30 10.06 19.30
CA SER A 348 29.97 8.63 19.19
C SER A 348 29.35 8.28 17.84
N PHE A 349 29.89 7.25 17.16
CA PHE A 349 29.17 6.35 16.27
C PHE A 349 29.77 4.94 16.41
N GLY A 350 28.92 3.92 16.52
CA GLY A 350 29.28 2.61 17.03
C GLY A 350 29.84 1.60 16.03
N SER A 351 30.50 0.58 16.58
CA SER A 351 30.53 -0.80 16.10
C SER A 351 31.04 -1.68 17.25
N PHE A 352 30.36 -2.80 17.48
CA PHE A 352 30.55 -3.74 18.57
C PHE A 352 31.95 -4.39 18.61
N ASN A 353 32.59 -4.42 19.78
CA ASN A 353 33.38 -5.58 20.21
C ASN A 353 33.42 -5.73 21.75
N ARG A 354 33.26 -6.98 22.20
CA ARG A 354 33.62 -7.61 23.49
C ARG A 354 33.58 -6.78 24.79
N ASN A 355 32.40 -6.25 25.11
CA ASN A 355 31.65 -6.73 26.28
C ASN A 355 30.43 -7.42 25.68
N SER A 356 30.58 -8.67 25.22
CA SER A 356 29.56 -9.27 24.37
C SER A 356 28.22 -9.29 25.11
N PRO A 357 27.15 -8.62 24.62
CA PRO A 357 25.82 -8.99 25.06
C PRO A 357 25.68 -10.50 24.81
N ARG A 358 25.04 -11.24 25.72
CA ARG A 358 24.78 -12.66 25.48
C ARG A 358 24.05 -12.79 24.13
N THR A 359 24.53 -13.65 23.24
CA THR A 359 23.95 -13.90 21.92
C THR A 359 23.57 -15.37 21.78
N ALA A 360 22.46 -15.66 21.12
CA ALA A 360 22.04 -17.01 20.74
C ALA A 360 21.73 -17.04 19.23
N HIS A 361 22.03 -18.17 18.59
CA HIS A 361 21.77 -18.42 17.17
C HIS A 361 20.89 -19.66 17.03
N PHE A 362 19.92 -19.62 16.14
CA PHE A 362 19.02 -20.74 15.87
C PHE A 362 19.06 -21.08 14.38
N ALA A 363 19.31 -22.35 14.07
CA ALA A 363 19.06 -22.90 12.75
C ALA A 363 17.58 -23.32 12.67
N ILE A 364 16.91 -23.00 11.57
CA ILE A 364 15.50 -23.32 11.37
C ILE A 364 15.41 -24.36 10.24
N ASP A 365 14.92 -25.55 10.59
CA ASP A 365 15.06 -26.78 9.81
C ASP A 365 13.72 -27.55 9.70
N GLN A 366 12.64 -26.81 9.44
CA GLN A 366 11.25 -27.25 9.45
C GLN A 366 10.74 -27.85 8.13
N ASP A 367 11.51 -27.85 7.05
CA ASP A 367 11.11 -28.48 5.79
C ASP A 367 10.96 -30.00 5.95
N VAL A 368 9.76 -30.55 5.78
CA VAL A 368 9.49 -32.00 5.92
C VAL A 368 9.74 -32.80 4.64
N ALA A 369 10.06 -32.13 3.52
CA ALA A 369 10.40 -32.82 2.29
C ALA A 369 11.77 -33.52 2.40
N VAL A 370 12.73 -32.90 3.09
CA VAL A 370 14.09 -33.45 3.26
C VAL A 370 14.15 -34.34 4.51
N VAL A 371 14.51 -35.61 4.33
CA VAL A 371 14.58 -36.60 5.42
C VAL A 371 16.03 -36.99 5.76
N ASN A 372 16.87 -37.23 4.74
CA ASN A 372 18.23 -37.75 4.90
C ASN A 372 19.26 -36.90 4.16
N ALA A 373 19.54 -35.68 4.65
CA ALA A 373 20.56 -34.80 4.08
C ALA A 373 21.68 -34.55 5.10
N ASN A 374 22.94 -34.70 4.66
CA ASN A 374 24.13 -34.46 5.49
C ASN A 374 24.20 -33.02 6.04
N ALA A 375 23.64 -32.06 5.31
CA ALA A 375 23.60 -30.65 5.69
C ALA A 375 22.37 -30.27 6.55
N GLY A 376 21.48 -31.22 6.86
CA GLY A 376 20.23 -30.97 7.59
C GLY A 376 19.07 -30.55 6.68
N ARG A 377 17.94 -30.18 7.31
CA ARG A 377 16.70 -29.78 6.63
C ARG A 377 16.71 -28.29 6.30
N ARG A 378 15.93 -27.90 5.29
CA ARG A 378 15.86 -26.50 4.81
C ARG A 378 14.99 -25.62 5.72
N GLY A 379 15.35 -24.34 5.75
CA GLY A 379 14.58 -23.25 6.34
C GLY A 379 13.57 -22.66 5.35
N LEU A 380 12.26 -22.85 5.56
CA LEU A 380 11.18 -22.35 4.69
C LEU A 380 10.21 -21.40 5.41
N SER A 381 8.95 -21.28 4.95
CA SER A 381 7.98 -20.29 5.44
C SER A 381 7.62 -20.43 6.92
N GLY A 382 7.82 -21.60 7.55
CA GLY A 382 7.64 -21.76 9.00
C GLY A 382 8.56 -20.87 9.86
N THR A 383 9.68 -20.36 9.31
CA THR A 383 10.57 -19.37 9.96
C THR A 383 9.81 -18.13 10.43
N VAL A 384 8.74 -17.78 9.72
CA VAL A 384 7.87 -16.64 10.04
C VAL A 384 7.18 -16.81 11.40
N PHE A 385 6.86 -18.05 11.83
CA PHE A 385 6.37 -18.32 13.18
C PHE A 385 7.42 -18.02 14.24
N VAL A 386 8.68 -18.44 14.01
CA VAL A 386 9.80 -18.17 14.92
C VAL A 386 9.99 -16.67 15.11
N HIS A 387 10.02 -15.91 14.01
CA HIS A 387 10.15 -14.45 14.05
C HIS A 387 9.00 -13.79 14.83
N LYS A 388 7.76 -14.24 14.61
CA LYS A 388 6.59 -13.68 15.28
C LYS A 388 6.62 -13.93 16.79
N LEU A 389 6.88 -15.18 17.18
CA LEU A 389 6.84 -15.63 18.57
C LEU A 389 8.00 -15.03 19.36
N ALA A 390 9.24 -15.16 18.86
CA ALA A 390 10.42 -14.59 19.49
C ALA A 390 10.35 -13.05 19.57
N GLY A 391 9.89 -12.39 18.50
CA GLY A 391 9.71 -10.94 18.48
C GLY A 391 8.66 -10.45 19.48
N ALA A 392 7.54 -11.16 19.59
CA ALA A 392 6.50 -10.83 20.57
C ALA A 392 6.99 -11.08 22.02
N ALA A 393 7.69 -12.19 22.26
CA ALA A 393 8.25 -12.52 23.56
C ALA A 393 9.31 -11.50 24.01
N ALA A 394 10.21 -11.12 23.10
CA ALA A 394 11.21 -10.08 23.37
C ALA A 394 10.54 -8.73 23.65
N LYS A 395 9.48 -8.39 22.90
CA LYS A 395 8.70 -7.16 23.15
C LYS A 395 7.97 -7.19 24.50
N ALA A 396 7.57 -8.37 24.97
CA ALA A 396 6.99 -8.59 26.30
C ALA A 396 8.03 -8.56 27.43
N GLY A 397 9.32 -8.39 27.12
CA GLY A 397 10.39 -8.28 28.12
C GLY A 397 10.95 -9.62 28.59
N LYS A 398 10.68 -10.74 27.90
CA LYS A 398 11.32 -12.03 28.19
C LYS A 398 12.83 -11.92 27.98
N ASP A 399 13.59 -12.57 28.87
CA ASP A 399 15.04 -12.58 28.79
C ASP A 399 15.56 -13.54 27.70
N LEU A 400 16.86 -13.47 27.41
CA LEU A 400 17.47 -14.28 26.35
C LEU A 400 17.35 -15.79 26.62
N ALA A 401 17.45 -16.22 27.88
CA ALA A 401 17.36 -17.64 28.23
C ALA A 401 15.95 -18.19 27.92
N SER A 402 14.92 -17.44 28.29
CA SER A 402 13.52 -17.78 28.00
C SER A 402 13.23 -17.79 26.49
N LEU A 403 13.84 -16.89 25.73
CA LEU A 403 13.73 -16.88 24.25
C LEU A 403 14.39 -18.12 23.64
N VAL A 404 15.57 -18.52 24.14
CA VAL A 404 16.28 -19.72 23.71
C VAL A 404 15.46 -20.98 23.97
N GLU A 405 14.93 -21.12 25.18
CA GLU A 405 14.07 -22.25 25.55
C GLU A 405 12.82 -22.31 24.67
N MET A 406 12.15 -21.18 24.47
CA MET A 406 10.95 -21.09 23.64
C MET A 406 11.21 -21.48 22.19
N VAL A 407 12.27 -20.92 21.57
CA VAL A 407 12.60 -21.21 20.18
C VAL A 407 13.05 -22.66 20.03
N ASN A 408 13.85 -23.19 20.95
CA ASN A 408 14.24 -24.61 20.94
C ASN A 408 13.02 -25.54 21.13
N GLY A 409 12.04 -25.14 21.95
CA GLY A 409 10.78 -25.89 22.11
C GLY A 409 9.95 -25.90 20.82
N LEU A 410 9.84 -24.77 20.13
CA LEU A 410 9.15 -24.66 18.84
C LEU A 410 9.87 -25.43 17.72
N MET A 411 11.20 -25.37 17.70
CA MET A 411 12.06 -26.12 16.78
C MET A 411 12.26 -27.58 17.21
N GLY A 412 11.70 -27.96 18.35
CA GLY A 412 11.71 -29.33 18.82
C GLY A 412 11.08 -30.26 17.79
N LYS A 413 11.51 -31.53 17.81
CA LYS A 413 10.95 -32.56 16.94
C LYS A 413 9.42 -32.49 16.99
N LYS A 414 8.78 -32.51 15.82
CA LYS A 414 7.32 -32.60 15.66
C LYS A 414 6.49 -31.37 16.06
N LYS A 415 7.09 -30.18 16.23
CA LYS A 415 6.34 -28.94 16.54
C LYS A 415 6.06 -28.05 15.34
N LEU A 416 6.98 -27.95 14.38
CA LEU A 416 6.86 -27.09 13.21
C LEU A 416 7.25 -27.81 11.92
N GLY A 417 6.40 -27.75 10.91
CA GLY A 417 6.61 -28.45 9.64
C GLY A 417 6.11 -27.65 8.43
N THR A 418 6.91 -27.60 7.37
CA THR A 418 6.59 -26.90 6.13
C THR A 418 6.82 -27.80 4.92
N MET A 419 5.92 -27.74 3.93
CA MET A 419 6.14 -28.34 2.62
C MET A 419 5.50 -27.49 1.52
N GLY A 420 6.17 -27.38 0.38
CA GLY A 420 5.71 -26.60 -0.77
C GLY A 420 5.51 -27.41 -2.04
N VAL A 421 4.80 -26.82 -3.00
CA VAL A 421 4.65 -27.30 -4.36
C VAL A 421 4.67 -26.11 -5.31
N ALA A 422 5.21 -26.29 -6.51
CA ALA A 422 5.16 -25.29 -7.56
C ALA A 422 4.87 -25.94 -8.91
N ILE A 423 4.31 -25.15 -9.82
CA ILE A 423 4.08 -25.48 -11.24
C ILE A 423 5.00 -24.69 -12.18
N LYS A 424 5.66 -23.64 -11.67
CA LYS A 424 6.72 -22.90 -12.36
C LYS A 424 7.87 -22.62 -11.37
N PRO A 425 9.14 -22.85 -11.74
CA PRO A 425 10.28 -22.44 -10.92
C PRO A 425 10.40 -20.90 -10.87
N CYS A 426 11.26 -20.39 -9.98
CA CYS A 426 11.61 -18.98 -9.96
C CYS A 426 12.60 -18.61 -11.06
N THR A 427 12.49 -17.40 -11.58
CA THR A 427 13.40 -16.82 -12.55
C THR A 427 14.39 -15.90 -11.87
N LEU A 428 15.68 -16.25 -11.93
CA LEU A 428 16.75 -15.46 -11.33
C LEU A 428 17.02 -14.18 -12.15
N PRO A 429 17.15 -13.00 -11.51
CA PRO A 429 17.45 -11.76 -12.23
C PRO A 429 18.74 -11.88 -13.04
N GLY A 430 18.66 -11.59 -14.34
CA GLY A 430 19.80 -11.69 -15.26
C GLY A 430 20.03 -13.08 -15.87
N GLN A 431 19.17 -14.06 -15.57
CA GLN A 431 19.12 -15.34 -16.29
C GLN A 431 17.90 -15.38 -17.21
N GLU A 432 17.98 -16.20 -18.26
CA GLU A 432 16.81 -16.52 -19.10
C GLU A 432 15.78 -17.30 -18.27
N ASP A 433 14.49 -17.18 -18.64
CA ASP A 433 13.31 -17.75 -17.95
C ASP A 433 13.32 -19.29 -17.86
N ASN A 434 14.38 -19.96 -18.36
CA ASN A 434 14.44 -21.39 -18.70
C ASN A 434 15.55 -22.20 -18.00
N ALA A 435 16.20 -21.68 -16.95
CA ALA A 435 17.32 -22.40 -16.30
C ALA A 435 16.96 -23.80 -15.75
N ARG A 436 15.68 -24.05 -15.43
CA ARG A 436 15.12 -25.39 -15.17
C ARG A 436 13.90 -25.60 -16.06
N GLN A 437 14.06 -26.36 -17.15
CA GLN A 437 12.94 -26.69 -18.05
C GLN A 437 11.92 -27.59 -17.36
N TRP A 438 10.66 -27.16 -17.36
CA TRP A 438 9.49 -27.89 -16.89
C TRP A 438 8.47 -27.93 -18.03
N GLY A 439 7.77 -29.05 -18.21
CA GLY A 439 6.68 -29.15 -19.18
C GLY A 439 5.43 -28.38 -18.74
N ASP A 440 4.54 -28.04 -19.67
CA ASP A 440 3.32 -27.26 -19.41
C ASP A 440 2.39 -27.91 -18.36
N ASN A 441 2.47 -29.24 -18.22
CA ASN A 441 1.69 -30.02 -17.26
C ASN A 441 2.55 -30.60 -16.13
N GLU A 442 3.77 -30.11 -15.91
CA GLU A 442 4.63 -30.57 -14.81
C GLU A 442 4.45 -29.72 -13.56
N MET A 443 4.66 -30.36 -12.41
CA MET A 443 4.81 -29.72 -11.12
C MET A 443 5.91 -30.41 -10.31
N GLU A 444 6.44 -29.69 -9.33
CA GLU A 444 7.47 -30.20 -8.43
C GLU A 444 7.02 -30.05 -6.98
N VAL A 445 7.15 -31.14 -6.24
CA VAL A 445 6.70 -31.23 -4.85
C VAL A 445 7.92 -31.22 -3.93
N GLY A 446 7.85 -30.43 -2.86
CA GLY A 446 8.88 -30.32 -1.84
C GLY A 446 10.11 -29.53 -2.29
N LEU A 447 9.97 -28.59 -3.21
CA LEU A 447 11.05 -27.70 -3.63
C LEU A 447 11.43 -26.65 -2.58
N GLY A 448 12.66 -26.12 -2.67
CA GLY A 448 13.17 -25.06 -1.81
C GLY A 448 12.85 -23.64 -2.30
N ILE A 449 13.15 -22.63 -1.47
CA ILE A 449 12.86 -21.21 -1.77
C ILE A 449 13.90 -20.53 -2.66
N HIS A 450 15.01 -21.20 -2.99
CA HIS A 450 16.01 -20.70 -3.94
C HIS A 450 15.98 -21.47 -5.26
N GLY A 451 14.88 -22.18 -5.52
CA GLY A 451 14.71 -22.99 -6.73
C GLY A 451 15.41 -24.36 -6.66
N GLU A 452 15.85 -24.79 -5.47
CA GLU A 452 16.45 -26.10 -5.26
C GLU A 452 15.46 -27.22 -5.59
N PRO A 453 15.92 -28.33 -6.20
CA PRO A 453 15.05 -29.46 -6.51
C PRO A 453 14.21 -29.95 -5.33
N GLY A 454 12.96 -30.30 -5.64
CA GLY A 454 12.06 -31.01 -4.76
C GLY A 454 12.34 -32.50 -4.73
N ILE A 455 11.50 -33.23 -3.99
CA ILE A 455 11.63 -34.68 -3.83
C ILE A 455 11.01 -35.46 -4.98
N ALA A 456 10.11 -34.84 -5.74
CA ALA A 456 9.44 -35.46 -6.86
C ALA A 456 8.99 -34.41 -7.87
N LYS A 457 9.16 -34.74 -9.15
CA LYS A 457 8.44 -34.13 -10.26
C LYS A 457 7.29 -35.06 -10.68
N CYS A 458 6.13 -34.50 -10.95
CA CYS A 458 4.97 -35.25 -11.43
C CYS A 458 4.06 -34.36 -12.28
N GLU A 459 3.03 -34.96 -12.87
CA GLU A 459 1.99 -34.19 -13.54
C GLU A 459 1.23 -33.29 -12.56
N GLN A 460 0.74 -32.15 -13.05
CA GLN A 460 -0.08 -31.24 -12.27
C GLN A 460 -1.32 -31.94 -11.72
N GLN A 461 -1.58 -31.76 -10.43
CA GLN A 461 -2.74 -32.30 -9.74
C GLN A 461 -3.70 -31.18 -9.34
N ASP A 462 -4.96 -31.56 -9.08
CA ASP A 462 -5.93 -30.63 -8.53
C ASP A 462 -5.53 -30.17 -7.10
N VAL A 463 -6.01 -28.97 -6.73
CA VAL A 463 -5.70 -28.38 -5.41
C VAL A 463 -6.13 -29.26 -4.23
N PRO A 464 -7.30 -29.95 -4.24
CA PRO A 464 -7.66 -30.90 -3.20
C PRO A 464 -6.62 -32.00 -2.99
N SER A 465 -6.15 -32.64 -4.07
CA SER A 465 -5.14 -33.71 -4.02
C SER A 465 -3.81 -33.19 -3.51
N LEU A 466 -3.41 -32.00 -3.96
CA LEU A 466 -2.22 -31.31 -3.44
C LEU A 466 -2.31 -31.00 -1.95
N CYS A 467 -3.43 -30.48 -1.47
CA CYS A 467 -3.64 -30.20 -0.06
C CYS A 467 -3.60 -31.49 0.77
N ASN A 468 -4.21 -32.58 0.28
CA ASN A 468 -4.12 -33.89 0.91
C ASN A 468 -2.67 -34.37 1.03
N LEU A 469 -1.92 -34.35 -0.06
CA LEU A 469 -0.51 -34.75 -0.09
C LEU A 469 0.35 -33.96 0.91
N LEU A 470 0.28 -32.63 0.86
CA LEU A 470 1.10 -31.76 1.72
C LEU A 470 0.71 -31.90 3.19
N VAL A 471 -0.59 -31.88 3.51
CA VAL A 471 -1.06 -32.06 4.89
C VAL A 471 -0.68 -33.44 5.41
N GLU A 472 -0.81 -34.50 4.62
CA GLU A 472 -0.42 -35.84 5.03
C GLU A 472 1.07 -35.94 5.34
N LYS A 473 1.93 -35.39 4.46
CA LYS A 473 3.39 -35.37 4.69
C LYS A 473 3.80 -34.55 5.90
N ILE A 474 3.14 -33.43 6.16
CA ILE A 474 3.44 -32.60 7.34
C ILE A 474 2.90 -33.26 8.62
N THR A 475 1.71 -33.86 8.60
CA THR A 475 1.03 -34.32 9.83
C THR A 475 1.39 -35.74 10.26
N THR A 476 1.79 -36.62 9.34
CA THR A 476 2.11 -38.01 9.67
C THR A 476 3.60 -38.19 10.02
N ASP A 477 3.91 -39.05 10.99
CA ASP A 477 5.30 -39.35 11.38
C ASP A 477 5.94 -40.46 10.53
N THR A 478 5.46 -40.66 9.30
CA THR A 478 5.92 -41.76 8.42
C THR A 478 7.37 -41.60 7.98
N THR A 479 7.91 -40.38 8.04
CA THR A 479 9.26 -40.02 7.59
C THR A 479 10.18 -39.60 8.74
N SER A 480 9.82 -39.80 10.00
CA SER A 480 10.53 -39.35 11.22
C SER A 480 10.66 -37.83 11.43
N VAL A 481 10.32 -37.02 10.41
CA VAL A 481 10.38 -35.55 10.42
C VAL A 481 9.00 -34.87 10.45
N GLY A 482 7.92 -35.63 10.23
CA GLY A 482 6.55 -35.12 10.30
C GLY A 482 6.06 -34.93 11.74
N LEU A 483 4.95 -34.21 11.90
CA LEU A 483 4.49 -33.70 13.21
C LEU A 483 3.78 -34.75 14.09
N GLY A 484 3.41 -35.91 13.55
CA GLY A 484 2.67 -36.94 14.29
C GLY A 484 1.36 -36.43 14.91
N LEU A 485 0.60 -35.60 14.19
CA LEU A 485 -0.67 -35.04 14.68
C LEU A 485 -1.79 -36.09 14.60
N ASN A 486 -2.51 -36.24 15.72
CA ASN A 486 -3.62 -37.18 15.87
C ASN A 486 -4.97 -36.45 15.89
N LYS A 487 -6.07 -37.21 15.78
CA LYS A 487 -7.42 -36.68 15.99
C LYS A 487 -7.52 -35.95 17.34
N GLY A 488 -8.08 -34.75 17.32
CA GLY A 488 -8.15 -33.83 18.48
C GLY A 488 -6.97 -32.86 18.59
N SER A 489 -5.92 -33.02 17.76
CA SER A 489 -4.81 -32.06 17.74
C SER A 489 -5.26 -30.71 17.22
N LYS A 490 -4.55 -29.68 17.64
CA LYS A 490 -4.72 -28.30 17.27
C LYS A 490 -3.48 -27.77 16.57
N CYS A 491 -3.66 -26.90 15.58
CA CYS A 491 -2.55 -26.29 14.88
C CYS A 491 -2.81 -24.84 14.47
N VAL A 492 -1.73 -24.14 14.16
CA VAL A 492 -1.76 -22.90 13.38
C VAL A 492 -1.32 -23.23 11.95
N LEU A 493 -2.18 -22.88 10.98
CA LEU A 493 -1.94 -23.08 9.55
C LEU A 493 -1.51 -21.77 8.89
N MET A 494 -0.42 -21.81 8.14
CA MET A 494 -0.03 -20.75 7.21
C MET A 494 0.01 -21.29 5.78
N VAL A 495 -0.80 -20.68 4.92
CA VAL A 495 -0.82 -20.86 3.46
C VAL A 495 0.01 -19.74 2.86
N ASN A 496 1.21 -20.09 2.45
CA ASN A 496 2.21 -19.14 1.97
C ASN A 496 2.31 -19.16 0.44
N ASN A 497 2.32 -17.98 -0.16
CA ASN A 497 2.62 -17.77 -1.58
C ASN A 497 4.13 -17.88 -1.81
N LEU A 498 4.54 -18.65 -2.82
CA LEU A 498 5.94 -18.69 -3.26
C LEU A 498 6.30 -17.57 -4.24
N GLY A 499 5.33 -16.83 -4.78
CA GLY A 499 5.64 -15.68 -5.64
C GLY A 499 4.44 -15.23 -6.47
N SER A 500 4.17 -15.94 -7.57
CA SER A 500 3.22 -15.55 -8.60
C SER A 500 1.84 -16.21 -8.51
N THR A 501 1.59 -17.05 -7.51
CA THR A 501 0.24 -17.57 -7.25
C THR A 501 -0.68 -16.44 -6.81
N THR A 502 -1.86 -16.34 -7.44
CA THR A 502 -2.79 -15.25 -7.19
C THR A 502 -3.46 -15.37 -5.82
N GLY A 503 -3.94 -14.26 -5.28
CA GLY A 503 -4.69 -14.27 -4.02
C GLY A 503 -5.94 -15.17 -4.07
N MET A 504 -6.62 -15.26 -5.21
CA MET A 504 -7.79 -16.12 -5.38
C MET A 504 -7.42 -17.61 -5.25
N GLU A 505 -6.34 -18.03 -5.92
CA GLU A 505 -5.84 -19.40 -5.85
C GLU A 505 -5.39 -19.76 -4.44
N LEU A 506 -4.72 -18.85 -3.72
CA LEU A 506 -4.31 -19.08 -2.33
C LEU A 506 -5.51 -19.27 -1.39
N TYR A 507 -6.61 -18.57 -1.59
CA TYR A 507 -7.83 -18.79 -0.81
C TYR A 507 -8.53 -20.11 -1.16
N VAL A 508 -8.40 -20.59 -2.41
CA VAL A 508 -8.83 -21.95 -2.79
C VAL A 508 -7.98 -23.00 -2.09
N VAL A 509 -6.66 -22.83 -2.07
CA VAL A 509 -5.73 -23.68 -1.29
C VAL A 509 -6.10 -23.67 0.19
N ALA A 510 -6.34 -22.48 0.77
CA ALA A 510 -6.70 -22.37 2.18
C ALA A 510 -8.00 -23.11 2.51
N LYS A 511 -9.03 -23.00 1.66
CA LYS A 511 -10.28 -23.75 1.79
C LYS A 511 -10.01 -25.25 1.89
N TYR A 512 -9.26 -25.81 0.94
CA TYR A 512 -9.02 -27.25 0.90
C TYR A 512 -8.06 -27.73 1.99
N ALA A 513 -7.00 -26.97 2.31
CA ALA A 513 -6.10 -27.29 3.42
C ALA A 513 -6.85 -27.38 4.77
N VAL A 514 -7.77 -26.44 5.05
CA VAL A 514 -8.62 -26.47 6.25
C VAL A 514 -9.56 -27.67 6.24
N GLN A 515 -10.17 -27.98 5.09
CA GLN A 515 -11.05 -29.15 4.96
C GLN A 515 -10.28 -30.47 5.21
N THR A 516 -9.09 -30.61 4.63
CA THR A 516 -8.24 -31.78 4.81
C THR A 516 -7.81 -31.96 6.27
N LEU A 517 -7.40 -30.88 6.96
CA LEU A 517 -7.05 -30.94 8.38
C LEU A 517 -8.22 -31.40 9.24
N ARG A 518 -9.41 -30.82 9.02
CA ARG A 518 -10.63 -31.18 9.75
C ARG A 518 -11.12 -32.60 9.45
N ALA A 519 -10.97 -33.07 8.22
CA ALA A 519 -11.27 -34.45 7.85
C ALA A 519 -10.36 -35.45 8.61
N LYS A 520 -9.11 -35.07 8.88
CA LYS A 520 -8.18 -35.80 9.76
C LYS A 520 -8.45 -35.60 11.26
N GLY A 521 -9.44 -34.77 11.62
CA GLY A 521 -9.76 -34.43 13.00
C GLY A 521 -8.74 -33.51 13.68
N ILE A 522 -7.96 -32.75 12.91
CA ILE A 522 -7.03 -31.73 13.39
C ILE A 522 -7.70 -30.37 13.24
N GLU A 523 -7.77 -29.58 14.30
CA GLU A 523 -8.45 -28.28 14.29
C GLU A 523 -7.45 -27.13 14.09
N PRO A 524 -7.55 -26.36 12.99
CA PRO A 524 -6.77 -25.14 12.81
C PRO A 524 -7.32 -24.03 13.70
N GLU A 525 -6.57 -23.63 14.74
CA GLU A 525 -6.97 -22.56 15.66
C GLU A 525 -6.73 -21.16 15.05
N ARG A 526 -5.76 -21.05 14.14
CA ARG A 526 -5.47 -19.83 13.37
C ARG A 526 -5.10 -20.22 11.94
N VAL A 527 -5.54 -19.41 10.97
CA VAL A 527 -5.21 -19.58 9.56
C VAL A 527 -4.67 -18.27 9.00
N LEU A 528 -3.48 -18.31 8.40
CA LEU A 528 -2.88 -17.21 7.66
C LEU A 528 -2.81 -17.57 6.19
N VAL A 529 -3.12 -16.60 5.32
CA VAL A 529 -3.05 -16.73 3.87
C VAL A 529 -2.35 -15.50 3.30
N GLY A 530 -1.27 -15.69 2.55
CA GLY A 530 -0.56 -14.56 1.94
C GLY A 530 0.87 -14.86 1.54
N SER A 531 1.60 -13.81 1.15
CA SER A 531 3.02 -13.89 0.78
C SER A 531 3.87 -13.55 2.00
N PHE A 532 4.39 -14.57 2.68
CA PHE A 532 5.23 -14.39 3.87
C PHE A 532 6.70 -14.68 3.60
N MET A 533 6.98 -15.71 2.79
CA MET A 533 8.31 -16.08 2.35
C MET A 533 8.24 -16.58 0.91
N THR A 534 8.63 -15.73 -0.03
CA THR A 534 8.57 -16.00 -1.47
C THR A 534 9.92 -16.48 -2.01
N ALA A 535 9.87 -17.03 -3.21
CA ALA A 535 10.97 -17.39 -4.10
C ALA A 535 10.78 -16.63 -5.42
N LEU A 536 11.02 -15.32 -5.40
CA LEU A 536 10.82 -14.42 -6.54
C LEU A 536 9.42 -14.57 -7.18
N ASP A 537 9.35 -14.95 -8.46
CA ASP A 537 8.14 -15.14 -9.26
C ASP A 537 7.68 -16.60 -9.36
N MET A 538 8.21 -17.50 -8.51
CA MET A 538 7.81 -18.91 -8.48
C MET A 538 6.29 -19.06 -8.39
N ALA A 539 5.70 -19.84 -9.29
CA ALA A 539 4.27 -20.14 -9.27
C ALA A 539 4.04 -21.36 -8.40
N GLY A 540 3.73 -21.15 -7.13
CA GLY A 540 3.53 -22.21 -6.16
C GLY A 540 3.12 -21.71 -4.78
N PHE A 541 2.86 -22.66 -3.89
CA PHE A 541 2.49 -22.38 -2.51
C PHE A 541 3.16 -23.35 -1.54
N SER A 542 3.26 -22.95 -0.27
CA SER A 542 3.64 -23.84 0.82
C SER A 542 2.64 -23.81 1.96
N LEU A 543 2.48 -24.96 2.61
CA LEU A 543 1.73 -25.09 3.85
C LEU A 543 2.74 -25.21 4.99
N SER A 544 2.58 -24.37 6.01
CA SER A 544 3.30 -24.50 7.28
C SER A 544 2.33 -24.75 8.41
N LEU A 545 2.58 -25.81 9.19
CA LEU A 545 1.79 -26.16 10.37
C LEU A 545 2.66 -26.05 11.62
N TRP A 546 2.17 -25.31 12.60
CA TRP A 546 2.67 -25.33 13.97
C TRP A 546 1.67 -26.08 14.85
N ASN A 547 2.13 -27.12 15.54
CA ASN A 547 1.35 -27.87 16.53
C ASN A 547 1.17 -27.05 17.81
N SER A 548 -0.02 -26.48 18.00
CA SER A 548 -0.37 -25.57 19.11
C SER A 548 -0.98 -26.27 20.33
N ASN A 549 -0.99 -27.61 20.36
CA ASN A 549 -1.52 -28.38 21.48
C ASN A 549 -0.90 -27.95 22.82
N GLY A 550 -1.74 -27.43 23.72
CA GLY A 550 -1.33 -27.01 25.07
C GLY A 550 -0.56 -25.68 25.13
N ASP A 551 -0.31 -25.00 24.01
CA ASP A 551 0.59 -23.84 23.94
C ASP A 551 -0.17 -22.50 23.99
N ALA A 552 -1.05 -22.33 24.98
CA ALA A 552 -1.89 -21.13 25.11
C ALA A 552 -1.07 -19.83 25.22
N GLU A 553 0.08 -19.86 25.89
CA GLU A 553 0.98 -18.71 26.01
C GLU A 553 1.62 -18.34 24.67
N MET A 554 2.05 -19.34 23.89
CA MET A 554 2.60 -19.10 22.55
C MET A 554 1.53 -18.57 21.61
N LEU A 555 0.27 -19.05 21.71
CA LEU A 555 -0.85 -18.49 20.94
C LEU A 555 -1.10 -17.03 21.30
N ALA A 556 -1.00 -16.65 22.58
CA ALA A 556 -1.11 -15.25 22.98
C ALA A 556 0.03 -14.39 22.40
N LEU A 557 1.26 -14.90 22.35
CA LEU A 557 2.39 -14.24 21.69
C LEU A 557 2.19 -14.16 20.17
N PHE A 558 1.62 -15.19 19.57
CA PHE A 558 1.26 -15.21 18.16
C PHE A 558 0.22 -14.14 17.82
N ASP A 559 -0.81 -13.98 18.66
CA ASP A 559 -1.87 -12.99 18.50
C ASP A 559 -1.41 -11.55 18.83
N ALA A 560 -0.29 -11.37 19.53
CA ALA A 560 0.21 -10.05 19.91
C ALA A 560 0.46 -9.15 18.69
N LEU A 561 0.09 -7.87 18.81
CA LEU A 561 0.29 -6.90 17.72
C LEU A 561 1.78 -6.69 17.42
N THR A 562 2.09 -6.52 16.14
CA THR A 562 3.43 -6.17 15.65
C THR A 562 3.33 -5.05 14.63
N THR A 563 4.41 -4.28 14.48
CA THR A 563 4.56 -3.25 13.44
C THR A 563 5.31 -3.77 12.21
N ALA A 564 5.58 -5.08 12.15
CA ALA A 564 6.23 -5.69 10.99
C ALA A 564 5.37 -5.48 9.73
N PRO A 565 5.92 -4.90 8.65
CA PRO A 565 5.13 -4.42 7.50
C PRO A 565 4.39 -5.53 6.75
N ALA A 566 4.96 -6.74 6.71
CA ALA A 566 4.37 -7.91 6.06
C ALA A 566 3.39 -8.70 6.98
N TRP A 567 3.26 -8.32 8.26
CA TRP A 567 2.32 -8.96 9.19
C TRP A 567 1.03 -8.16 9.28
N THR A 568 0.17 -8.29 8.27
CA THR A 568 -1.05 -7.48 8.12
C THR A 568 -2.25 -7.95 8.96
N TYR A 569 -2.07 -9.02 9.74
CA TYR A 569 -3.12 -9.60 10.57
C TYR A 569 -3.29 -8.81 11.88
N SER A 570 -4.45 -8.16 12.04
CA SER A 570 -4.84 -7.53 13.31
C SER A 570 -5.32 -8.59 14.32
N THR A 571 -5.25 -8.29 15.62
CA THR A 571 -5.82 -9.15 16.69
C THR A 571 -7.28 -9.50 16.42
N TYR A 572 -8.07 -8.56 15.89
CA TYR A 572 -9.46 -8.78 15.48
C TYR A 572 -9.57 -9.80 14.34
N ALA A 573 -8.71 -9.71 13.32
CA ALA A 573 -8.68 -10.67 12.21
C ALA A 573 -8.25 -12.07 12.67
N LEU A 574 -7.25 -12.20 13.56
CA LEU A 574 -6.82 -13.51 14.10
C LEU A 574 -7.87 -14.12 15.04
N SER A 575 -8.55 -13.30 15.84
CA SER A 575 -9.66 -13.76 16.71
C SER A 575 -10.92 -14.16 15.94
N GLN A 576 -11.16 -13.60 14.75
CA GLN A 576 -12.23 -14.03 13.83
C GLN A 576 -11.78 -15.14 12.85
N SER A 577 -10.47 -15.30 12.63
CA SER A 577 -9.87 -16.44 11.92
C SER A 577 -9.84 -17.71 12.76
N ALA A 578 -10.19 -17.65 14.05
CA ALA A 578 -10.70 -18.83 14.74
C ALA A 578 -11.94 -19.28 13.97
N VAL A 579 -11.82 -20.34 13.18
CA VAL A 579 -12.85 -20.80 12.24
C VAL A 579 -14.01 -21.38 13.05
N SER A 580 -14.80 -20.53 13.71
CA SER A 580 -15.96 -20.94 14.49
C SER A 580 -17.10 -21.29 13.54
N GLY A 581 -17.19 -22.57 13.18
CA GLY A 581 -18.38 -23.15 12.59
C GLY A 581 -18.12 -24.10 11.42
N PRO A 582 -19.02 -25.09 11.20
CA PRO A 582 -19.08 -25.81 9.93
C PRO A 582 -19.32 -24.82 8.79
N PHE A 583 -18.72 -25.07 7.62
CA PHE A 583 -18.98 -24.30 6.41
C PHE A 583 -20.48 -24.38 6.08
N ILE A 584 -21.25 -23.36 6.46
CA ILE A 584 -22.64 -23.24 6.03
C ILE A 584 -22.56 -23.02 4.51
N LYS A 585 -22.94 -24.04 3.72
CA LYS A 585 -23.28 -23.83 2.31
C LYS A 585 -24.32 -22.70 2.33
N ALA A 586 -23.98 -21.54 1.78
CA ALA A 586 -24.97 -20.49 1.60
C ALA A 586 -26.10 -21.09 0.77
N GLU A 587 -27.24 -21.36 1.41
CA GLU A 587 -28.45 -21.66 0.69
C GLU A 587 -28.71 -20.45 -0.20
N VAL A 588 -28.66 -20.66 -1.51
CA VAL A 588 -29.08 -19.64 -2.47
C VAL A 588 -30.53 -19.37 -2.13
N PRO A 589 -30.92 -18.16 -1.67
CA PRO A 589 -32.31 -17.89 -1.37
C PRO A 589 -33.09 -18.17 -2.65
N THR A 590 -33.99 -19.14 -2.60
CA THR A 590 -34.95 -19.37 -3.67
C THR A 590 -35.75 -18.08 -3.76
N GLN A 591 -35.41 -17.21 -4.73
CA GLN A 591 -36.18 -16.00 -4.97
C GLN A 591 -37.64 -16.43 -5.14
N ALA A 592 -38.50 -15.97 -4.23
CA ALA A 592 -39.93 -16.19 -4.35
C ALA A 592 -40.35 -15.68 -5.73
N LYS A 593 -40.85 -16.57 -6.59
CA LYS A 593 -41.50 -16.17 -7.84
C LYS A 593 -42.63 -15.23 -7.44
N LYS A 594 -42.55 -13.95 -7.81
CA LYS A 594 -43.72 -13.07 -7.75
C LYS A 594 -44.69 -13.62 -8.78
N THR A 595 -45.76 -14.26 -8.32
CA THR A 595 -46.84 -14.70 -9.19
C THR A 595 -47.71 -13.49 -9.53
N PHE A 596 -47.66 -13.08 -10.79
CA PHE A 596 -48.68 -12.21 -11.36
C PHE A 596 -49.88 -13.08 -11.77
N GLU A 597 -51.09 -12.56 -11.59
CA GLU A 597 -52.32 -13.26 -11.94
C GLU A 597 -53.06 -12.51 -13.04
N ARG A 598 -53.47 -13.26 -14.08
CA ARG A 598 -54.27 -12.72 -15.17
C ARG A 598 -55.74 -12.60 -14.72
N PRO A 599 -56.40 -11.44 -14.88
CA PRO A 599 -57.81 -11.29 -14.53
C PRO A 599 -58.70 -12.13 -15.45
N ALA A 600 -59.83 -12.60 -14.93
CA ALA A 600 -60.80 -13.41 -15.69
C ALA A 600 -61.44 -12.63 -16.85
N GLU A 601 -61.72 -11.35 -16.66
CA GLU A 601 -62.25 -10.45 -17.69
C GLU A 601 -61.41 -9.17 -17.80
N LEU A 602 -61.20 -8.70 -19.03
CA LEU A 602 -60.44 -7.49 -19.31
C LEU A 602 -61.33 -6.27 -19.43
N SER A 603 -60.97 -5.22 -18.68
CA SER A 603 -61.52 -3.87 -18.85
C SER A 603 -61.20 -3.32 -20.25
N ASN A 604 -61.89 -2.26 -20.69
CA ASN A 604 -61.59 -1.62 -21.98
C ASN A 604 -60.13 -1.16 -22.05
N SER A 605 -59.63 -0.56 -20.97
CA SER A 605 -58.21 -0.16 -20.85
C SER A 605 -57.27 -1.36 -20.84
N GLY A 606 -57.65 -2.47 -20.19
CA GLY A 606 -56.87 -3.71 -20.20
C GLY A 606 -56.77 -4.36 -21.58
N ARG A 607 -57.86 -4.36 -22.36
CA ARG A 607 -57.86 -4.83 -23.75
C ARG A 607 -57.00 -3.95 -24.65
N LEU A 608 -57.06 -2.63 -24.48
CA LEU A 608 -56.21 -1.70 -25.23
C LEU A 608 -54.73 -1.90 -24.88
N LEU A 609 -54.41 -2.06 -23.59
CA LEU A 609 -53.05 -2.32 -23.12
C LEU A 609 -52.51 -3.65 -23.68
N GLU A 610 -53.32 -4.72 -23.67
CA GLU A 610 -52.96 -5.99 -24.28
C GLU A 610 -52.67 -5.86 -25.78
N LYS A 611 -53.55 -5.19 -26.53
CA LYS A 611 -53.33 -4.92 -27.96
C LYS A 611 -52.02 -4.16 -28.20
N CYS A 612 -51.73 -3.14 -27.38
CA CYS A 612 -50.48 -2.38 -27.49
C CYS A 612 -49.25 -3.27 -27.23
N ILE A 613 -49.29 -4.12 -26.19
CA ILE A 613 -48.18 -5.04 -25.87
C ILE A 613 -47.97 -6.03 -27.02
N LEU A 614 -49.04 -6.59 -27.59
CA LEU A 614 -48.97 -7.51 -28.73
C LEU A 614 -48.36 -6.83 -29.96
N ALA A 615 -48.80 -5.62 -30.30
CA ALA A 615 -48.27 -4.86 -31.43
C ALA A 615 -46.79 -4.51 -31.26
N VAL A 616 -46.38 -4.14 -30.05
CA VAL A 616 -44.97 -3.89 -29.71
C VAL A 616 -44.13 -5.17 -29.85
N CYS A 617 -44.60 -6.30 -29.35
CA CYS A 617 -43.87 -7.56 -29.48
C CYS A 617 -43.72 -7.98 -30.94
N ASP A 618 -44.78 -7.87 -31.73
CA ASP A 618 -44.78 -8.20 -33.16
C ASP A 618 -43.79 -7.34 -33.96
N VAL A 619 -43.77 -6.02 -33.75
CA VAL A 619 -42.83 -5.14 -34.47
C VAL A 619 -41.37 -5.40 -34.08
N LEU A 620 -41.09 -5.70 -32.81
CA LEU A 620 -39.72 -5.99 -32.34
C LEU A 620 -39.22 -7.34 -32.85
N ILE A 621 -40.09 -8.34 -32.96
CA ILE A 621 -39.73 -9.65 -33.55
C ILE A 621 -39.47 -9.49 -35.06
N LYS A 622 -40.34 -8.78 -35.77
CA LYS A 622 -40.19 -8.56 -37.23
C LYS A 622 -38.98 -7.70 -37.59
N SER A 623 -38.61 -6.75 -36.73
CA SER A 623 -37.47 -5.85 -36.96
C SER A 623 -36.12 -6.44 -36.51
N GLU A 624 -36.08 -7.68 -35.99
CA GLU A 624 -34.87 -8.32 -35.49
C GLU A 624 -33.70 -8.23 -36.48
N SER A 625 -33.91 -8.68 -37.72
CA SER A 625 -32.84 -8.76 -38.73
C SER A 625 -32.30 -7.38 -39.10
N GLU A 626 -33.16 -6.38 -39.19
CA GLU A 626 -32.79 -5.00 -39.52
C GLU A 626 -32.02 -4.32 -38.37
N LEU A 627 -32.51 -4.48 -37.13
CA LEU A 627 -31.85 -3.96 -35.94
C LEU A 627 -30.48 -4.59 -35.73
N THR A 628 -30.37 -5.92 -35.90
CA THR A 628 -29.10 -6.66 -35.85
C THR A 628 -28.15 -6.21 -36.95
N ASN A 629 -28.63 -5.93 -38.17
CA ASN A 629 -27.80 -5.44 -39.27
C ASN A 629 -27.23 -4.03 -39.00
N TRP A 630 -28.03 -3.10 -38.47
CA TRP A 630 -27.49 -1.80 -38.05
C TRP A 630 -26.48 -1.96 -36.91
N ASP A 631 -26.82 -2.73 -35.88
CA ASP A 631 -25.96 -2.94 -34.72
C ASP A 631 -24.66 -3.69 -35.05
N THR A 632 -24.65 -4.55 -36.06
CA THR A 632 -23.40 -5.20 -36.53
C THR A 632 -22.39 -4.17 -37.05
N LYS A 633 -22.87 -3.05 -37.59
CA LYS A 633 -22.02 -2.00 -38.15
C LYS A 633 -21.56 -0.98 -37.11
N VAL A 634 -22.38 -0.71 -36.10
CA VAL A 634 -22.14 0.37 -35.12
C VAL A 634 -22.04 -0.12 -33.67
N GLY A 635 -22.11 -1.42 -33.43
CA GLY A 635 -22.15 -2.06 -32.12
C GLY A 635 -21.59 -3.49 -32.18
N ASP A 636 -22.22 -4.44 -31.50
CA ASP A 636 -21.80 -5.85 -31.48
C ASP A 636 -22.76 -6.83 -32.14
N GLY A 637 -23.78 -6.31 -32.83
CA GLY A 637 -24.70 -7.12 -33.64
C GLY A 637 -25.62 -8.01 -32.83
N ASP A 638 -26.00 -7.61 -31.61
CA ASP A 638 -26.92 -8.36 -30.75
C ASP A 638 -28.21 -7.61 -30.39
N CYS A 639 -28.36 -6.36 -30.86
CA CYS A 639 -29.50 -5.52 -30.52
C CYS A 639 -30.85 -6.11 -30.95
N GLY A 640 -30.97 -6.57 -32.20
CA GLY A 640 -32.21 -7.16 -32.71
C GLY A 640 -32.58 -8.43 -31.95
N THR A 641 -31.62 -9.36 -31.81
CA THR A 641 -31.82 -10.61 -31.04
C THR A 641 -32.20 -10.31 -29.58
N THR A 642 -31.61 -9.28 -28.96
CA THR A 642 -31.96 -8.84 -27.60
C THR A 642 -33.44 -8.43 -27.49
N PHE A 643 -33.94 -7.63 -28.43
CA PHE A 643 -35.35 -7.20 -28.42
C PHE A 643 -36.32 -8.31 -28.82
N LYS A 644 -35.93 -9.20 -29.74
CA LYS A 644 -36.70 -10.40 -30.07
C LYS A 644 -36.89 -11.30 -28.84
N ASN A 645 -35.81 -11.62 -28.13
CA ASN A 645 -35.87 -12.45 -26.92
C ASN A 645 -36.73 -11.80 -25.82
N ALA A 646 -36.68 -10.48 -25.71
CA ALA A 646 -37.55 -9.72 -24.81
C ALA A 646 -39.02 -9.87 -25.21
N ALA A 647 -39.35 -9.66 -26.47
CA ALA A 647 -40.70 -9.77 -27.00
C ALA A 647 -41.27 -11.20 -26.88
N GLU A 648 -40.49 -12.23 -27.20
CA GLU A 648 -40.91 -13.63 -27.07
C GLU A 648 -41.21 -14.00 -25.61
N ALA A 649 -40.38 -13.57 -24.65
CA ALA A 649 -40.64 -13.80 -23.23
C ALA A 649 -41.87 -13.03 -22.71
N ILE A 650 -42.12 -11.82 -23.23
CA ILE A 650 -43.34 -11.08 -22.92
C ILE A 650 -44.56 -11.84 -23.46
N LEU A 651 -44.52 -12.33 -24.70
CA LEU A 651 -45.63 -13.09 -25.29
C LEU A 651 -45.93 -14.38 -24.51
N GLU A 652 -44.88 -15.09 -24.06
CA GLU A 652 -45.01 -16.28 -23.21
C GLU A 652 -45.71 -15.95 -21.89
N ASP A 653 -45.26 -14.90 -21.19
CA ASP A 653 -45.79 -14.53 -19.87
C ASP A 653 -47.16 -13.84 -19.95
N LEU A 654 -47.46 -13.12 -21.04
CA LEU A 654 -48.66 -12.30 -21.24
C LEU A 654 -49.95 -13.14 -21.18
N GLN A 655 -49.97 -14.28 -21.88
CA GLN A 655 -51.16 -15.12 -21.97
C GLN A 655 -51.51 -15.79 -20.63
N ALA A 656 -50.50 -16.09 -19.82
CA ALA A 656 -50.68 -16.88 -18.60
C ALA A 656 -50.78 -16.03 -17.32
N HIS A 657 -50.11 -14.87 -17.25
CA HIS A 657 -49.80 -14.26 -15.95
C HIS A 657 -50.05 -12.75 -15.85
N TYR A 658 -50.22 -12.01 -16.96
CA TYR A 658 -50.19 -10.54 -16.87
C TYR A 658 -51.47 -9.93 -16.25
N PRO A 659 -51.33 -9.03 -15.26
CA PRO A 659 -52.44 -8.42 -14.56
C PRO A 659 -52.97 -7.19 -15.33
N LEU A 660 -53.44 -7.40 -16.56
CA LEU A 660 -53.73 -6.35 -17.56
C LEU A 660 -54.75 -5.27 -17.14
N ASN A 661 -55.57 -5.51 -16.11
CA ASN A 661 -56.47 -4.50 -15.55
C ASN A 661 -55.76 -3.52 -14.59
N ASP A 662 -54.52 -3.81 -14.21
CA ASP A 662 -53.67 -2.97 -13.38
C ASP A 662 -52.41 -2.58 -14.17
N ALA A 663 -52.39 -1.35 -14.67
CA ALA A 663 -51.26 -0.82 -15.44
C ALA A 663 -49.95 -0.80 -14.62
N THR A 664 -50.03 -0.51 -13.31
CA THR A 664 -48.89 -0.48 -12.40
C THR A 664 -48.23 -1.84 -12.31
N LEU A 665 -49.03 -2.90 -12.09
CA LEU A 665 -48.53 -4.27 -12.02
C LEU A 665 -48.16 -4.83 -13.39
N THR A 666 -48.85 -4.43 -14.46
CA THR A 666 -48.50 -4.84 -15.83
C THR A 666 -47.12 -4.32 -16.23
N LEU A 667 -46.78 -3.06 -15.89
CA LEU A 667 -45.42 -2.54 -16.09
C LEU A 667 -44.37 -3.31 -15.28
N ARG A 668 -44.70 -3.82 -14.09
CA ARG A 668 -43.79 -4.70 -13.31
C ARG A 668 -43.62 -6.05 -13.97
N ALA A 669 -44.70 -6.64 -14.47
CA ALA A 669 -44.66 -7.92 -15.18
C ALA A 669 -43.80 -7.81 -16.46
N LEU A 670 -43.97 -6.73 -17.23
CA LEU A 670 -43.10 -6.42 -18.37
C LEU A 670 -41.63 -6.30 -17.95
N ALA A 671 -41.34 -5.58 -16.86
CA ALA A 671 -39.97 -5.45 -16.36
C ALA A 671 -39.36 -6.81 -15.97
N ASP A 672 -40.15 -7.70 -15.36
CA ASP A 672 -39.70 -9.03 -14.98
C ASP A 672 -39.43 -9.94 -16.20
N SER A 673 -40.29 -9.91 -17.23
CA SER A 673 -40.07 -10.64 -18.49
C SER A 673 -38.83 -10.14 -19.21
N VAL A 674 -38.71 -8.83 -19.42
CA VAL A 674 -37.54 -8.20 -20.06
C VAL A 674 -36.27 -8.49 -19.27
N GLY A 675 -36.29 -8.40 -17.95
CA GLY A 675 -35.12 -8.61 -17.10
C GLY A 675 -34.56 -10.02 -17.13
N ARG A 676 -35.37 -11.04 -17.45
CA ARG A 676 -34.91 -12.42 -17.61
C ARG A 676 -34.32 -12.71 -18.99
N SER A 677 -34.87 -12.12 -20.05
CA SER A 677 -34.58 -12.54 -21.43
C SER A 677 -33.75 -11.54 -22.24
N ALA A 678 -33.82 -10.24 -21.92
CA ALA A 678 -33.07 -9.21 -22.63
C ALA A 678 -31.60 -9.16 -22.15
N GLY A 679 -30.68 -9.34 -23.10
CA GLY A 679 -29.25 -9.20 -22.89
C GLY A 679 -28.77 -7.75 -22.76
N GLY A 680 -27.50 -7.61 -22.41
CA GLY A 680 -26.77 -6.35 -22.52
C GLY A 680 -27.31 -5.18 -21.67
N THR A 681 -26.87 -3.98 -22.04
CA THR A 681 -27.25 -2.73 -21.35
C THR A 681 -28.68 -2.33 -21.68
N SER A 682 -29.15 -2.61 -22.90
CA SER A 682 -30.51 -2.32 -23.35
C SER A 682 -31.56 -3.00 -22.47
N GLY A 683 -31.40 -4.29 -22.17
CA GLY A 683 -32.33 -5.01 -21.28
C GLY A 683 -32.47 -4.34 -19.91
N VAL A 684 -31.34 -4.00 -19.26
CA VAL A 684 -31.34 -3.32 -17.96
C VAL A 684 -32.00 -1.94 -18.04
N LEU A 685 -31.75 -1.18 -19.10
CA LEU A 685 -32.35 0.15 -19.27
C LEU A 685 -33.87 0.09 -19.46
N TYR A 686 -34.40 -0.91 -20.18
CA TYR A 686 -35.85 -1.11 -20.28
C TYR A 686 -36.47 -1.60 -18.97
N VAL A 687 -35.79 -2.46 -18.21
CA VAL A 687 -36.23 -2.81 -16.83
C VAL A 687 -36.34 -1.56 -15.97
N ILE A 688 -35.34 -0.68 -16.02
CA ILE A 688 -35.33 0.61 -15.32
C ILE A 688 -36.48 1.49 -15.79
N PHE A 689 -36.69 1.61 -17.10
CA PHE A 689 -37.75 2.41 -17.70
C PHE A 689 -39.14 1.96 -17.21
N LEU A 690 -39.43 0.66 -17.32
CA LEU A 690 -40.71 0.06 -16.94
C LEU A 690 -40.94 0.13 -15.42
N THR A 691 -39.90 -0.14 -14.62
CA THR A 691 -39.99 -0.05 -13.16
C THR A 691 -40.25 1.37 -12.69
N ALA A 692 -39.58 2.37 -13.27
CA ALA A 692 -39.80 3.77 -12.94
C ALA A 692 -41.20 4.24 -13.34
N GLY A 693 -41.70 3.81 -14.50
CA GLY A 693 -43.09 4.05 -14.91
C GLY A 693 -44.10 3.43 -13.94
N SER A 694 -43.88 2.17 -13.53
CA SER A 694 -44.71 1.49 -12.53
C SER A 694 -44.75 2.24 -11.19
N LEU A 695 -43.59 2.63 -10.66
CA LEU A 695 -43.51 3.38 -9.40
C LEU A 695 -44.20 4.75 -9.47
N TYR A 696 -44.20 5.38 -10.64
CA TYR A 696 -44.96 6.61 -10.84
C TYR A 696 -46.47 6.36 -10.80
N LEU A 697 -46.96 5.34 -11.53
CA LEU A 697 -48.39 4.99 -11.54
C LEU A 697 -48.91 4.55 -10.17
N GLU A 698 -48.09 3.91 -9.34
CA GLU A 698 -48.44 3.56 -7.94
C GLU A 698 -48.79 4.79 -7.09
N GLY A 699 -48.25 5.97 -7.43
CA GLY A 699 -48.57 7.24 -6.76
C GLY A 699 -49.79 7.97 -7.33
N CYS A 700 -50.37 7.51 -8.44
CA CYS A 700 -51.52 8.14 -9.09
C CYS A 700 -52.84 7.61 -8.53
N LYS A 701 -53.86 8.48 -8.43
CA LYS A 701 -55.21 8.06 -8.00
C LYS A 701 -55.96 7.33 -9.10
N GLU A 702 -55.83 7.79 -10.33
CA GLU A 702 -56.42 7.21 -11.54
C GLU A 702 -55.35 7.15 -12.64
N VAL A 703 -55.47 6.17 -13.54
CA VAL A 703 -54.54 5.98 -14.65
C VAL A 703 -55.17 6.55 -15.92
N ASP A 704 -55.09 7.86 -16.06
CA ASP A 704 -55.52 8.62 -17.24
C ASP A 704 -54.35 8.90 -18.20
N THR A 705 -54.59 9.70 -19.25
CA THR A 705 -53.55 10.10 -20.22
C THR A 705 -52.39 10.84 -19.53
N ALA A 706 -52.67 11.71 -18.55
CA ALA A 706 -51.64 12.44 -17.83
C ALA A 706 -50.77 11.52 -16.97
N ALA A 707 -51.37 10.49 -16.36
CA ALA A 707 -50.66 9.46 -15.61
C ALA A 707 -49.71 8.66 -16.52
N TRP A 708 -50.15 8.25 -17.72
CA TRP A 708 -49.29 7.56 -18.69
C TRP A 708 -48.13 8.43 -19.20
N VAL A 709 -48.37 9.71 -19.50
CA VAL A 709 -47.30 10.66 -19.88
C VAL A 709 -46.32 10.85 -18.72
N GLY A 710 -46.82 10.92 -17.48
CA GLY A 710 -45.99 11.01 -16.28
C GLY A 710 -45.14 9.75 -16.06
N ALA A 711 -45.70 8.56 -16.28
CA ALA A 711 -44.99 7.28 -16.21
C ALA A 711 -43.90 7.19 -17.30
N PHE A 712 -44.22 7.61 -18.52
CA PHE A 712 -43.27 7.70 -19.63
C PHE A 712 -42.11 8.64 -19.30
N ARG A 713 -42.41 9.84 -18.76
CA ARG A 713 -41.39 10.79 -18.26
C ARG A 713 -40.51 10.20 -17.17
N ALA A 714 -41.11 9.50 -16.20
CA ALA A 714 -40.37 8.86 -15.12
C ALA A 714 -39.41 7.80 -15.67
N GLY A 715 -39.88 6.98 -16.62
CA GLY A 715 -39.07 5.99 -17.34
C GLY A 715 -37.87 6.64 -18.05
N ILE A 716 -38.10 7.67 -18.86
CA ILE A 716 -37.04 8.36 -19.61
C ILE A 716 -36.03 9.02 -18.67
N THR A 717 -36.52 9.69 -17.64
CA THR A 717 -35.67 10.34 -16.63
C THR A 717 -34.77 9.31 -15.93
N ALA A 718 -35.31 8.12 -15.62
CA ALA A 718 -34.54 7.04 -15.04
C ALA A 718 -33.50 6.49 -16.04
N VAL A 719 -33.87 6.26 -17.30
CA VAL A 719 -32.94 5.83 -18.35
C VAL A 719 -31.79 6.83 -18.53
N GLN A 720 -32.07 8.13 -18.59
CA GLN A 720 -31.02 9.16 -18.69
C GLN A 720 -30.14 9.21 -17.43
N LYS A 721 -30.74 9.09 -16.25
CA LYS A 721 -30.02 9.12 -14.96
C LYS A 721 -29.06 7.94 -14.80
N TYR A 722 -29.52 6.72 -15.08
CA TYR A 722 -28.75 5.50 -14.85
C TYR A 722 -27.91 5.10 -16.07
N GLY A 723 -28.39 5.38 -17.28
CA GLY A 723 -27.65 5.16 -18.52
C GLY A 723 -26.62 6.25 -18.81
N GLY A 724 -26.79 7.47 -18.29
CA GLY A 724 -25.86 8.59 -18.47
C GLY A 724 -25.94 9.29 -19.83
N ALA A 725 -26.67 8.72 -20.79
CA ALA A 725 -26.88 9.28 -22.12
C ALA A 725 -27.87 10.47 -22.09
N LYS A 726 -27.63 11.42 -22.99
CA LYS A 726 -28.49 12.58 -23.26
C LYS A 726 -28.94 12.58 -24.71
N GLU A 727 -29.90 13.41 -25.07
CA GLU A 727 -30.17 13.70 -26.48
C GLU A 727 -28.88 14.21 -27.15
N GLY A 728 -28.61 13.73 -28.37
CA GLY A 728 -27.35 13.86 -29.08
C GLY A 728 -26.32 12.75 -28.80
N SER A 729 -26.65 11.74 -27.98
CA SER A 729 -25.68 10.69 -27.59
C SER A 729 -25.67 9.47 -28.49
N ARG A 730 -26.51 9.42 -29.53
CA ARG A 730 -26.65 8.29 -30.45
C ARG A 730 -27.02 7.00 -29.69
N THR A 731 -28.17 7.04 -29.01
CA THR A 731 -28.74 5.95 -28.20
C THR A 731 -30.28 5.99 -28.28
N MET A 732 -30.97 5.04 -27.64
CA MET A 732 -32.44 5.09 -27.45
C MET A 732 -32.98 6.43 -26.90
N VAL A 733 -32.17 7.18 -26.15
CA VAL A 733 -32.56 8.50 -25.61
C VAL A 733 -32.89 9.49 -26.73
N ASP A 734 -32.28 9.35 -27.90
CA ASP A 734 -32.51 10.19 -29.06
C ASP A 734 -33.89 9.98 -29.71
N ALA A 735 -34.56 8.86 -29.44
CA ALA A 735 -35.97 8.66 -29.80
C ALA A 735 -36.92 9.00 -28.62
N LEU A 736 -36.52 8.63 -27.41
CA LEU A 736 -37.33 8.80 -26.19
C LEU A 736 -37.52 10.27 -25.80
N VAL A 737 -36.48 11.10 -25.82
CA VAL A 737 -36.57 12.50 -25.39
C VAL A 737 -37.42 13.34 -26.35
N PRO A 738 -37.23 13.25 -27.69
CA PRO A 738 -38.10 13.97 -28.62
C PRO A 738 -39.57 13.55 -28.55
N SER A 739 -39.86 12.26 -28.36
CA SER A 739 -41.24 11.79 -28.19
C SER A 739 -41.89 12.34 -26.92
N LEU A 740 -41.18 12.38 -25.79
CA LEU A 740 -41.67 13.02 -24.57
C LEU A 740 -41.93 14.52 -24.76
N ARG A 741 -41.05 15.22 -25.49
CA ARG A 741 -41.23 16.64 -25.80
C ARG A 741 -42.50 16.88 -26.63
N ALA A 742 -42.84 15.97 -27.54
CA ALA A 742 -44.08 16.07 -28.31
C ALA A 742 -45.33 15.86 -27.46
N LEU A 743 -45.25 15.01 -26.42
CA LEU A 743 -46.33 14.81 -25.44
C LEU A 743 -46.55 16.02 -24.52
N ASP A 744 -45.55 16.89 -24.38
CA ASP A 744 -45.63 18.13 -23.59
C ASP A 744 -46.26 19.32 -24.36
N ASN A 745 -46.68 19.12 -25.61
CA ASN A 745 -47.19 20.21 -26.45
C ASN A 745 -48.68 20.50 -26.16
N PRO A 746 -49.04 21.73 -25.75
CA PRO A 746 -50.42 22.10 -25.43
C PRO A 746 -51.38 22.19 -26.62
N ALA A 747 -50.93 21.90 -27.85
CA ALA A 747 -51.73 22.02 -29.08
C ALA A 747 -52.59 20.78 -29.42
N SER A 748 -52.39 19.64 -28.77
CA SER A 748 -53.13 18.39 -29.02
C SER A 748 -54.10 18.09 -27.88
N ASN A 749 -55.36 17.77 -28.22
CA ASN A 749 -56.45 17.65 -27.23
C ASN A 749 -56.91 16.21 -27.02
N THR A 750 -56.42 15.24 -27.79
CA THR A 750 -56.81 13.82 -27.70
C THR A 750 -55.60 12.87 -27.54
N GLY A 751 -55.81 11.72 -26.91
CA GLY A 751 -54.75 10.71 -26.73
C GLY A 751 -54.18 10.17 -28.05
N THR A 752 -55.01 10.06 -29.07
CA THR A 752 -54.68 9.68 -30.46
C THR A 752 -53.71 10.66 -31.13
N GLU A 753 -54.01 11.96 -31.02
CA GLU A 753 -53.13 13.02 -31.56
C GLU A 753 -51.78 13.05 -30.83
N LEU A 754 -51.79 12.90 -29.50
CA LEU A 754 -50.58 12.86 -28.68
C LEU A 754 -49.70 11.66 -29.04
N ALA A 755 -50.29 10.46 -29.17
CA ALA A 755 -49.55 9.25 -29.54
C ALA A 755 -48.92 9.38 -30.94
N THR A 756 -49.67 9.93 -31.91
CA THR A 756 -49.18 10.17 -33.26
C THR A 756 -48.03 11.19 -33.29
N ALA A 757 -48.14 12.28 -32.53
CA ALA A 757 -47.08 13.28 -32.41
C ALA A 757 -45.81 12.70 -31.75
N ALA A 758 -45.97 11.89 -30.71
CA ALA A 758 -44.87 11.21 -30.03
C ALA A 758 -44.13 10.23 -30.95
N ALA A 759 -44.87 9.41 -31.71
CA ALA A 759 -44.30 8.47 -32.66
C ALA A 759 -43.52 9.17 -33.78
N LYS A 760 -44.09 10.23 -34.37
CA LYS A 760 -43.40 11.06 -35.37
C LYS A 760 -42.09 11.64 -34.83
N ALA A 761 -42.11 12.18 -33.62
CA ALA A 761 -40.92 12.75 -33.00
C ALA A 761 -39.87 11.68 -32.64
N ALA A 762 -40.30 10.49 -32.19
CA ALA A 762 -39.41 9.35 -31.95
C ALA A 762 -38.69 8.92 -33.23
N GLN A 763 -39.42 8.80 -34.34
CA GLN A 763 -38.88 8.41 -35.64
C GLN A 763 -37.85 9.42 -36.15
N GLN A 764 -38.18 10.72 -36.10
CA GLN A 764 -37.25 11.79 -36.51
C GLN A 764 -35.98 11.80 -35.64
N GLY A 765 -36.13 11.63 -34.33
CA GLY A 765 -35.00 11.54 -33.40
C GLY A 765 -34.11 10.32 -33.68
N ALA A 766 -34.72 9.16 -33.94
CA ALA A 766 -34.01 7.95 -34.29
C ALA A 766 -33.27 8.07 -35.64
N GLU A 767 -33.88 8.67 -36.66
CA GLU A 767 -33.23 8.91 -37.96
C GLU A 767 -32.06 9.89 -37.84
N ALA A 768 -32.21 10.95 -37.04
CA ALA A 768 -31.16 11.95 -36.82
C ALA A 768 -29.86 11.35 -36.24
N THR A 769 -29.95 10.20 -35.55
CA THR A 769 -28.77 9.51 -35.02
C THR A 769 -27.77 9.07 -36.08
N ALA A 770 -28.22 8.86 -37.32
CA ALA A 770 -27.34 8.53 -38.46
C ALA A 770 -26.36 9.65 -38.80
N HIS A 771 -26.67 10.89 -38.41
CA HIS A 771 -25.87 12.09 -38.63
C HIS A 771 -25.07 12.51 -37.39
N ILE A 772 -25.21 11.80 -36.27
CA ILE A 772 -24.42 12.04 -35.05
C ILE A 772 -23.08 11.31 -35.18
N SER A 773 -21.98 12.07 -35.08
CA SER A 773 -20.61 11.53 -35.08
C SER A 773 -20.45 10.44 -34.02
N THR A 774 -19.79 9.33 -34.38
CA THR A 774 -19.47 8.24 -33.44
C THR A 774 -18.58 8.72 -32.29
N LYS A 775 -17.78 9.78 -32.46
CA LYS A 775 -16.99 10.38 -31.37
C LYS A 775 -17.85 11.03 -30.28
N LYS A 776 -19.08 11.40 -30.61
CA LYS A 776 -20.07 11.91 -29.66
C LYS A 776 -21.02 10.82 -29.14
N ALA A 777 -20.91 9.61 -29.68
CA ALA A 777 -21.76 8.50 -29.33
C ALA A 777 -21.41 7.94 -27.94
N PHE A 778 -22.43 7.50 -27.22
CA PHE A 778 -22.31 6.89 -25.91
C PHE A 778 -22.51 5.38 -26.01
N GLY A 779 -21.73 4.60 -25.26
CA GLY A 779 -21.75 3.15 -25.36
C GLY A 779 -20.92 2.61 -26.54
N ARG A 780 -21.31 1.47 -27.10
CA ARG A 780 -20.49 0.72 -28.08
C ARG A 780 -20.27 1.47 -29.40
N ALA A 781 -21.24 2.28 -29.82
CA ALA A 781 -21.10 3.16 -30.97
C ALA A 781 -19.94 4.16 -30.84
N GLY A 782 -19.51 4.47 -29.61
CA GLY A 782 -18.33 5.31 -29.37
C GLY A 782 -16.99 4.67 -29.68
N TYR A 783 -16.95 3.34 -29.88
CA TYR A 783 -15.72 2.61 -30.24
C TYR A 783 -15.48 2.55 -31.75
N VAL A 784 -16.48 2.89 -32.55
CA VAL A 784 -16.47 2.74 -34.00
C VAL A 784 -15.89 3.99 -34.67
N GLY A 785 -14.96 3.80 -35.60
CA GLY A 785 -14.40 4.90 -36.40
C GLY A 785 -15.48 5.62 -37.21
N GLU A 786 -15.33 6.94 -37.41
CA GLU A 786 -16.35 7.77 -38.08
C GLU A 786 -16.69 7.25 -39.49
N GLU A 787 -15.71 6.68 -40.20
CA GLU A 787 -15.86 6.12 -41.55
C GLU A 787 -16.82 4.93 -41.62
N PHE A 788 -16.88 4.12 -40.56
CA PHE A 788 -17.73 2.92 -40.50
C PHE A 788 -19.14 3.22 -39.98
N GLY A 789 -19.29 4.27 -39.16
CA GLY A 789 -20.55 4.63 -38.53
C GLY A 789 -21.34 5.74 -39.22
N ALA A 790 -20.84 6.34 -40.30
CA ALA A 790 -21.55 7.43 -40.98
C ALA A 790 -22.82 6.93 -41.70
N GLY A 791 -23.95 7.63 -41.52
CA GLY A 791 -25.20 7.34 -42.22
C GLY A 791 -25.99 6.13 -41.69
N ILE A 792 -25.54 5.51 -40.60
CA ILE A 792 -26.22 4.35 -39.99
C ILE A 792 -26.94 4.80 -38.72
N PRO A 793 -28.27 4.66 -38.62
CA PRO A 793 -28.98 5.04 -37.40
C PRO A 793 -28.61 4.14 -36.23
N ASP A 794 -28.73 4.66 -35.01
CA ASP A 794 -28.56 3.90 -33.78
C ASP A 794 -29.66 2.83 -33.67
N PRO A 795 -29.30 1.55 -33.52
CA PRO A 795 -30.28 0.46 -33.45
C PRO A 795 -31.15 0.57 -32.19
N GLY A 796 -30.62 1.08 -31.08
CA GLY A 796 -31.40 1.32 -29.86
C GLY A 796 -32.48 2.40 -30.04
N ALA A 797 -32.15 3.48 -30.75
CA ALA A 797 -33.09 4.54 -31.12
C ALA A 797 -34.14 4.06 -32.10
N LYS A 798 -33.76 3.27 -33.10
CA LYS A 798 -34.70 2.68 -34.06
C LYS A 798 -35.67 1.70 -33.39
N ALA A 799 -35.17 0.81 -32.53
CA ALA A 799 -36.03 -0.06 -31.73
C ALA A 799 -37.01 0.75 -30.88
N ALA A 800 -36.54 1.84 -30.26
CA ALA A 800 -37.39 2.74 -29.49
C ALA A 800 -38.49 3.40 -30.34
N ALA A 801 -38.16 3.91 -31.51
CA ALA A 801 -39.13 4.48 -32.44
C ALA A 801 -40.17 3.44 -32.91
N PHE A 802 -39.74 2.20 -33.19
CA PHE A 802 -40.63 1.14 -33.67
C PHE A 802 -41.73 0.78 -32.67
N TRP A 803 -41.40 0.58 -31.39
CA TRP A 803 -42.44 0.26 -30.42
C TRP A 803 -43.33 1.46 -30.08
N ILE A 804 -42.81 2.69 -30.10
CA ILE A 804 -43.64 3.89 -29.91
C ILE A 804 -44.63 4.03 -31.08
N GLN A 805 -44.19 3.78 -32.32
CA GLN A 805 -45.07 3.78 -33.50
C GLN A 805 -46.15 2.69 -33.39
N ALA A 806 -45.78 1.48 -32.99
CA ALA A 806 -46.75 0.38 -32.80
C ALA A 806 -47.85 0.72 -31.77
N ILE A 807 -47.50 1.41 -30.69
CA ILE A 807 -48.49 1.91 -29.72
C ILE A 807 -49.40 2.95 -30.36
N ALA A 808 -48.85 3.93 -31.09
CA ALA A 808 -49.65 4.97 -31.74
C ALA A 808 -50.65 4.40 -32.76
N ASP A 809 -50.20 3.47 -33.61
CA ASP A 809 -51.06 2.83 -34.61
C ASP A 809 -52.19 2.02 -33.96
N THR A 810 -51.91 1.37 -32.82
CA THR A 810 -52.90 0.61 -32.05
C THR A 810 -53.94 1.51 -31.37
N VAL A 811 -53.49 2.64 -30.80
CA VAL A 811 -54.39 3.63 -30.17
C VAL A 811 -55.26 4.32 -31.22
N ASN A 812 -54.75 4.53 -32.44
CA ASN A 812 -55.51 5.14 -33.53
C ASN A 812 -56.57 4.21 -34.14
N SER A 813 -56.43 2.90 -33.97
CA SER A 813 -57.31 1.87 -34.56
C SER A 813 -58.28 1.23 -33.55
N SER A 814 -58.21 1.63 -32.28
CA SER A 814 -59.08 1.15 -31.19
C SER A 814 -60.14 2.16 -30.84
#